data_AF-A0A6V8LQD4-F1
#
_entry.id   AF-A0A6V8LQD4-F1
#
_cell.length_a   1.000
_cell.length_b   1.000
_cell.length_c   1.000
_cell.angle_alpha   90.00
_cell.angle_beta   90.00
_cell.angle_gamma   90.00
#
_symmetry.space_group_name_H-M   'P 1'
#
loop_
_entity.id
_entity.type
_entity.pdbx_description
1 polymer ?
#
loop_
_entity_poly.entity_id
_entity_poly.type
_entity_poly.pdbx_seq_one_letter_code
_entity_poly.pdbx_strand_id
1 'polypeptide(L)'
;MTAPRIDFERVNAAALSCLPGLLCQWLPGGHINGPEFVAGSLQGESGRSLSVNLNTGIWRDFAGDLGGSDPVSLFAALHGLKMGEAARRLAGELGVDPGGNGACPRPQAQAKPKPADDWRPILPVPDDAPAPDFNHFRHGQPVAHWTYRDDQGRVLGYVCRFEPEQGRKEVVPFTFCQGPEGRRSWRFKSFADPRPLYALDRLAGAKPDAPVLLVEGEKTADAAARLLPGAVCMTWPGGSKAVGKADFTPLKGRRVAIWPDADKPGLDAAQAVAARLKEAGAGEVSVITPPDGVAEGWDLADAEAEGWPPERAKEHIRAGKAQAQGRAFRFLPLADLLSAPRPTKWLVRGHLEAGCLAALIGEPGSMKSFLAIDLGLCIASGTPWHGHAIPNPGPVFYLAGEGFHGLGKRVKAWITAHGADPAAVPFFVSSAPAQLLDAAHAREVADAVASLAEQHGPPRFVVVDTLNRNFGPGDENSSADMTAFVAALDTLKARFGCAVYVVHHSGLQDRGRGRGSSVLRAALDFEYILTAKDGVRVLSCSKSKDHEPPQPLAFEPEEVGTGWTDPEDLQEITSCVLRLTDMPEEDRRAELSGAKRVALDALREACEAAGGPVCSDDWKRAAYANEISSSENANARRQAFFKARKTLEAARLVQEVDGLWSPVESVTSVTNRYQVTPGTKGKALPTVTPLFRGGNMVTPPRTVTPRADGPEGKELENPFEEVSRG
;
A
#
# COMPACT_ATOMS: atom_id res chain seq x y z
N MET A 1 -28.95 8.96 -26.30
CA MET A 1 -27.94 9.61 -27.16
C MET A 1 -27.54 10.91 -26.51
N THR A 2 -26.37 10.97 -25.90
CA THR A 2 -25.83 12.17 -25.23
C THR A 2 -25.44 13.21 -26.27
N ALA A 3 -25.91 14.45 -26.11
CA ALA A 3 -25.56 15.54 -27.02
C ALA A 3 -24.03 15.75 -27.08
N PRO A 4 -23.46 16.03 -28.26
CA PRO A 4 -22.01 16.22 -28.41
C PRO A 4 -21.50 17.38 -27.55
N ARG A 5 -20.33 17.18 -26.92
CA ARG A 5 -19.67 18.14 -26.03
C ARG A 5 -19.16 19.33 -26.84
N ILE A 6 -19.55 20.55 -26.46
CA ILE A 6 -19.15 21.79 -27.14
C ILE A 6 -17.73 22.19 -26.72
N ASP A 7 -16.88 22.47 -27.70
CA ASP A 7 -15.55 23.06 -27.49
C ASP A 7 -15.64 24.60 -27.49
N PHE A 8 -15.77 25.17 -26.29
CA PHE A 8 -15.86 26.62 -26.09
C PHE A 8 -14.54 27.34 -26.42
N GLU A 9 -13.40 26.70 -26.25
CA GLU A 9 -12.09 27.33 -26.52
C GLU A 9 -11.93 27.57 -28.03
N ARG A 10 -12.33 26.61 -28.85
CA ARG A 10 -12.26 26.72 -30.30
C ARG A 10 -13.16 27.83 -30.86
N VAL A 11 -14.39 27.93 -30.36
CA VAL A 11 -15.33 29.00 -30.76
C VAL A 11 -14.82 30.37 -30.30
N ASN A 12 -14.29 30.47 -29.09
CA ASN A 12 -13.71 31.70 -28.56
C ASN A 12 -12.47 32.16 -29.35
N ALA A 13 -11.58 31.24 -29.73
CA ALA A 13 -10.41 31.57 -30.53
C ALA A 13 -10.80 32.11 -31.93
N ALA A 14 -11.80 31.51 -32.56
CA ALA A 14 -12.33 31.98 -33.83
C ALA A 14 -13.00 33.36 -33.70
N ALA A 15 -13.85 33.54 -32.68
CA ALA A 15 -14.51 34.82 -32.43
C ALA A 15 -13.52 35.95 -32.12
N LEU A 16 -12.45 35.66 -31.37
CA LEU A 16 -11.40 36.63 -31.05
C LEU A 16 -10.67 37.12 -32.31
N SER A 17 -10.46 36.24 -33.30
CA SER A 17 -9.76 36.58 -34.55
C SER A 17 -10.50 37.58 -35.45
N CYS A 18 -11.82 37.68 -35.31
CA CYS A 18 -12.67 38.62 -36.06
C CYS A 18 -13.45 39.58 -35.13
N LEU A 19 -13.07 39.66 -33.86
CA LEU A 19 -13.79 40.38 -32.81
C LEU A 19 -14.08 41.85 -33.13
N PRO A 20 -13.16 42.65 -33.73
CA PRO A 20 -13.47 44.03 -34.08
C PRO A 20 -14.65 44.16 -35.05
N GLY A 21 -14.77 43.24 -36.01
CA GLY A 21 -15.87 43.24 -36.98
C GLY A 21 -17.19 42.80 -36.35
N LEU A 22 -17.14 41.81 -35.45
CA LEU A 22 -18.30 41.35 -34.69
C LEU A 22 -18.83 42.44 -33.75
N LEU A 23 -17.95 43.17 -33.06
CA LEU A 23 -18.35 44.24 -32.15
C LEU A 23 -19.02 45.42 -32.88
N CYS A 24 -18.57 45.76 -34.08
CA CYS A 24 -19.25 46.76 -34.91
C CYS A 24 -20.68 46.31 -35.32
N GLN A 25 -20.93 45.01 -35.44
CA GLN A 25 -22.25 44.46 -35.76
C GLN A 25 -23.14 44.36 -34.51
N TRP A 26 -22.57 43.92 -33.39
CA TRP A 26 -23.29 43.70 -32.14
C TRP A 26 -23.58 45.00 -31.39
N LEU A 27 -22.69 45.99 -31.51
CA LEU A 27 -22.73 47.25 -30.76
C LEU A 27 -22.50 48.43 -31.73
N PRO A 28 -23.49 48.79 -32.56
CA PRO A 28 -23.33 49.76 -33.65
C PRO A 28 -23.03 51.19 -33.18
N GLY A 29 -23.36 51.58 -31.95
CA GLY A 29 -23.00 52.87 -31.35
C GLY A 29 -21.62 52.89 -30.68
N GLY A 30 -20.86 51.79 -30.72
CA GLY A 30 -19.53 51.69 -30.14
C GLY A 30 -18.42 52.19 -31.05
N HIS A 31 -17.26 52.48 -30.46
CA HIS A 31 -16.05 52.87 -31.19
C HIS A 31 -14.79 52.29 -30.55
N ILE A 32 -13.74 52.14 -31.36
CA ILE A 32 -12.44 51.66 -30.90
C ILE A 32 -11.72 52.81 -30.19
N ASN A 33 -11.23 52.54 -28.98
CA ASN A 33 -10.40 53.42 -28.18
C ASN A 33 -9.14 52.67 -27.70
N GLY A 34 -8.09 52.69 -28.52
CA GLY A 34 -6.85 51.95 -28.25
C GLY A 34 -7.07 50.43 -28.33
N PRO A 35 -6.69 49.65 -27.29
CA PRO A 35 -6.91 48.20 -27.25
C PRO A 35 -8.34 47.80 -26.83
N GLU A 36 -9.20 48.77 -26.54
CA GLU A 36 -10.57 48.58 -26.05
C GLU A 36 -11.59 49.03 -27.11
N PHE A 37 -12.72 48.34 -27.18
CA PHE A 37 -13.93 48.79 -27.86
C PHE A 37 -14.93 49.27 -26.82
N VAL A 38 -15.38 50.51 -26.92
CA VAL A 38 -16.26 51.15 -25.93
C VAL A 38 -17.63 51.46 -26.51
N ALA A 39 -18.67 51.14 -25.75
CA ALA A 39 -20.07 51.44 -26.06
C ALA A 39 -20.81 51.93 -24.80
N GLY A 40 -22.03 52.44 -24.97
CA GLY A 40 -22.85 52.98 -23.88
C GLY A 40 -23.60 51.93 -23.08
N SER A 41 -23.94 50.79 -23.68
CA SER A 41 -24.69 49.70 -23.05
C SER A 41 -24.60 48.42 -23.90
N LEU A 42 -25.06 47.30 -23.35
CA LEU A 42 -25.21 46.03 -24.09
C LEU A 42 -26.26 46.11 -25.21
N GLN A 43 -27.05 47.19 -25.26
CA GLN A 43 -28.03 47.46 -26.31
C GLN A 43 -27.43 48.27 -27.47
N GLY A 44 -26.13 48.60 -27.42
CA GLY A 44 -25.42 49.24 -28.53
C GLY A 44 -25.58 50.76 -28.60
N GLU A 45 -26.02 51.40 -27.52
CA GLU A 45 -26.11 52.86 -27.43
C GLU A 45 -24.72 53.52 -27.43
N SER A 46 -24.63 54.79 -27.81
CA SER A 46 -23.37 55.54 -27.79
C SER A 46 -22.99 55.96 -26.37
N GLY A 47 -21.79 55.60 -25.92
CA GLY A 47 -21.30 55.93 -24.57
C GLY A 47 -19.98 55.22 -24.26
N ARG A 48 -19.59 55.21 -22.97
CA ARG A 48 -18.32 54.60 -22.49
C ARG A 48 -18.51 53.63 -21.32
N SER A 49 -19.74 53.20 -21.07
CA SER A 49 -20.08 52.38 -19.89
C SER A 49 -19.80 50.90 -20.12
N LEU A 50 -19.68 50.43 -21.37
CA LEU A 50 -19.28 49.08 -21.73
C LEU A 50 -17.90 49.12 -22.37
N SER A 51 -16.94 48.32 -21.87
CA SER A 51 -15.59 48.17 -22.46
C SER A 51 -15.32 46.71 -22.77
N VAL A 52 -14.82 46.45 -23.98
CA VAL A 52 -14.42 45.13 -24.47
C VAL A 52 -12.97 45.17 -24.92
N ASN A 53 -12.10 44.33 -24.35
CA ASN A 53 -10.71 44.26 -24.76
C ASN A 53 -10.57 43.49 -26.07
N LEU A 54 -10.05 44.13 -27.10
CA LEU A 54 -9.92 43.54 -28.43
C LEU A 54 -8.89 42.41 -28.51
N ASN A 55 -7.98 42.30 -27.55
CA ASN A 55 -6.92 41.28 -27.53
C ASN A 55 -7.27 40.05 -26.70
N THR A 56 -8.10 40.21 -25.66
CA THR A 56 -8.43 39.13 -24.73
C THR A 56 -9.90 38.72 -24.79
N GLY A 57 -10.79 39.56 -25.34
CA GLY A 57 -12.23 39.33 -25.37
C GLY A 57 -12.91 39.51 -24.01
N ILE A 58 -12.18 39.93 -22.98
CA ILE A 58 -12.72 40.27 -21.66
C ILE A 58 -13.53 41.55 -21.79
N TRP A 59 -14.72 41.57 -21.19
CA TRP A 59 -15.61 42.72 -21.26
C TRP A 59 -16.25 43.02 -19.90
N ARG A 60 -16.59 44.28 -19.69
CA ARG A 60 -17.31 44.73 -18.50
C ARG A 60 -18.22 45.91 -18.82
N ASP A 61 -19.43 45.84 -18.28
CA ASP A 61 -20.37 46.94 -18.19
C ASP A 61 -20.29 47.59 -16.81
N PHE A 62 -19.80 48.82 -16.77
CA PHE A 62 -19.63 49.65 -15.58
C PHE A 62 -20.96 50.27 -15.10
N ALA A 63 -22.05 50.16 -15.86
CA ALA A 63 -23.38 50.60 -15.44
C ALA A 63 -24.20 49.50 -14.74
N GLY A 64 -24.01 48.23 -15.14
CA GLY A 64 -24.83 47.09 -14.67
C GLY A 64 -24.11 46.03 -13.83
N ASP A 65 -22.82 46.22 -13.52
CA ASP A 65 -21.93 45.25 -12.85
C ASP A 65 -21.85 43.87 -13.53
N LEU A 66 -22.21 43.80 -14.81
CA LEU A 66 -22.10 42.62 -15.65
C LEU A 66 -20.72 42.57 -16.31
N GLY A 67 -20.14 41.38 -16.44
CA GLY A 67 -18.88 41.19 -17.14
C GLY A 67 -18.63 39.72 -17.47
N GLY A 68 -17.71 39.51 -18.40
CA GLY A 68 -17.34 38.18 -18.87
C GLY A 68 -15.91 38.12 -19.35
N SER A 69 -15.35 36.91 -19.34
CA SER A 69 -13.94 36.65 -19.63
C SER A 69 -13.64 36.35 -21.10
N ASP A 70 -14.66 36.23 -21.96
CA ASP A 70 -14.50 35.74 -23.33
C ASP A 70 -15.61 36.23 -24.29
N PRO A 71 -15.39 36.16 -25.62
CA PRO A 71 -16.36 36.60 -26.63
C PRO A 71 -17.69 35.83 -26.62
N VAL A 72 -17.71 34.53 -26.31
CA VAL A 72 -18.95 33.75 -26.18
C VAL A 72 -19.80 34.27 -25.03
N SER A 73 -19.17 34.64 -23.91
CA SER A 73 -19.86 35.21 -22.75
C SER A 73 -20.47 36.58 -23.05
N LEU A 74 -19.80 37.39 -23.89
CA LEU A 74 -20.34 38.65 -24.39
C LEU A 74 -21.56 38.41 -25.28
N PHE A 75 -21.45 37.50 -26.25
CA PHE A 75 -22.55 37.15 -27.15
C PHE A 75 -23.78 36.61 -26.40
N ALA A 76 -23.55 35.80 -25.37
CA ALA A 76 -24.59 35.28 -24.48
C ALA A 76 -25.32 36.42 -23.74
N ALA A 77 -24.57 37.40 -23.21
CA ALA A 77 -25.14 38.55 -22.51
C ALA A 77 -25.92 39.48 -23.45
N LEU A 78 -25.42 39.70 -24.67
CA LEU A 78 -26.08 40.52 -25.70
C LEU A 78 -27.43 39.94 -26.14
N HIS A 79 -27.52 38.61 -26.23
CA HIS A 79 -28.70 37.92 -26.78
C HIS A 79 -29.57 37.24 -25.70
N GLY A 80 -29.23 37.37 -24.42
CA GLY A 80 -29.96 36.73 -23.31
C GLY A 80 -29.94 35.18 -23.37
N LEU A 81 -28.88 34.60 -23.94
CA LEU A 81 -28.79 33.16 -24.20
C LEU A 81 -27.99 32.44 -23.10
N LYS A 82 -28.28 31.14 -22.93
CA LYS A 82 -27.41 30.26 -22.12
C LYS A 82 -26.11 29.98 -22.88
N MET A 83 -25.00 29.82 -22.14
CA MET A 83 -23.65 29.66 -22.73
C MET A 83 -23.55 28.62 -23.84
N GLY A 84 -24.14 27.43 -23.67
CA GLY A 84 -24.10 26.39 -24.71
C GLY A 84 -24.91 26.69 -25.97
N GLU A 85 -25.92 27.55 -25.89
CA GLU A 85 -26.69 28.02 -27.03
C GLU A 85 -25.96 29.16 -27.76
N ALA A 86 -25.40 30.10 -26.98
CA ALA A 86 -24.53 31.17 -27.49
C ALA A 86 -23.33 30.62 -28.27
N ALA A 87 -22.64 29.61 -27.74
CA ALA A 87 -21.50 28.98 -28.41
C ALA A 87 -21.89 28.31 -29.73
N ARG A 88 -23.04 27.62 -29.80
CA ARG A 88 -23.50 26.97 -31.04
C ARG A 88 -23.93 27.98 -32.10
N ARG A 89 -24.62 29.04 -31.70
CA ARG A 89 -25.05 30.10 -32.62
C ARG A 89 -23.86 30.88 -33.16
N LEU A 90 -22.93 31.26 -32.29
CA LEU A 90 -21.70 31.94 -32.69
C LEU A 90 -20.80 31.05 -33.57
N ALA A 91 -20.70 29.75 -33.27
CA ALA A 91 -19.99 28.79 -34.13
C ALA A 91 -20.63 28.70 -35.53
N GLY A 92 -21.96 28.72 -35.62
CA GLY A 92 -22.69 28.76 -36.89
C GLY A 92 -22.44 30.04 -37.69
N GLU A 93 -22.44 31.21 -37.03
CA GLU A 93 -22.14 32.51 -37.66
C GLU A 93 -20.68 32.60 -38.14
N LEU A 94 -19.75 31.91 -37.46
CA LEU A 94 -18.33 31.88 -37.81
C LEU A 94 -17.92 30.72 -38.73
N GLY A 95 -18.85 29.81 -39.05
CA GLY A 95 -18.56 28.61 -39.87
C GLY A 95 -17.61 27.61 -39.19
N VAL A 96 -17.58 27.55 -37.85
CA VAL A 96 -16.70 26.67 -37.07
C VAL A 96 -17.51 25.49 -36.53
N ASP A 97 -16.97 24.28 -36.64
CA ASP A 97 -17.58 23.09 -36.02
C ASP A 97 -17.33 23.10 -34.50
N PRO A 98 -18.38 23.17 -33.65
CA PRO A 98 -18.24 23.15 -32.20
C PRO A 98 -17.91 21.77 -31.62
N GLY A 99 -17.91 20.70 -32.43
CA GLY A 99 -17.55 19.34 -32.00
C GLY A 99 -16.21 18.88 -32.58
N GLY A 100 -15.14 18.84 -31.77
CA GLY A 100 -13.84 18.37 -32.25
C GLY A 100 -12.96 17.72 -31.18
N ASN A 101 -12.72 16.41 -31.32
CA ASN A 101 -11.55 15.72 -30.78
C ASN A 101 -10.37 15.97 -31.74
N GLY A 102 -9.54 16.97 -31.44
CA GLY A 102 -8.34 17.25 -32.24
C GLY A 102 -7.35 18.11 -31.48
N ALA A 103 -6.26 17.50 -31.02
CA ALA A 103 -5.15 18.20 -30.40
C ALA A 103 -4.46 19.10 -31.44
N CYS A 104 -4.43 20.41 -31.19
CA CYS A 104 -3.58 21.37 -31.89
C CYS A 104 -2.62 22.03 -30.89
N PRO A 105 -1.36 22.32 -31.26
CA PRO A 105 -0.35 22.82 -30.31
C PRO A 105 -0.66 24.27 -29.93
N ARG A 106 -0.54 24.58 -28.63
CA ARG A 106 -0.69 25.94 -28.07
C ARG A 106 0.26 26.93 -28.74
N PRO A 107 -0.22 28.07 -29.28
CA PRO A 107 0.59 29.28 -29.37
C PRO A 107 0.74 29.83 -27.95
N GLN A 108 1.97 29.86 -27.43
CA GLN A 108 2.25 30.55 -26.17
C GLN A 108 1.97 32.04 -26.37
N ALA A 109 0.93 32.56 -25.71
CA ALA A 109 0.70 33.98 -25.61
C ALA A 109 1.91 34.62 -24.90
N GLN A 110 2.73 35.35 -25.65
CA GLN A 110 3.81 36.14 -25.09
C GLN A 110 3.19 37.23 -24.22
N ALA A 111 3.36 37.11 -22.91
CA ALA A 111 3.05 38.18 -21.98
C ALA A 111 3.93 39.39 -22.33
N LYS A 112 3.31 40.56 -22.55
CA LYS A 112 4.04 41.83 -22.72
C LYS A 112 4.97 42.04 -21.51
N PRO A 113 6.22 42.49 -21.70
CA PRO A 113 7.14 42.73 -20.59
C PRO A 113 6.57 43.83 -19.68
N LYS A 114 6.43 43.53 -18.39
CA LYS A 114 6.24 44.55 -17.35
C LYS A 114 7.41 45.54 -17.43
N PRO A 115 7.20 46.84 -17.18
CA PRO A 115 8.31 47.78 -17.04
C PRO A 115 9.32 47.20 -16.03
N ALA A 116 10.60 47.16 -16.43
CA ALA A 116 11.65 46.56 -15.62
C ALA A 116 11.69 47.29 -14.27
N ASP A 117 11.40 46.55 -13.20
CA ASP A 117 11.70 47.03 -11.85
C ASP A 117 13.21 46.90 -11.65
N ASP A 118 13.93 47.97 -11.98
CA ASP A 118 15.40 48.07 -12.01
C ASP A 118 16.06 47.89 -10.62
N TRP A 119 15.26 47.71 -9.56
CA TRP A 119 15.76 47.42 -8.23
C TRP A 119 16.16 45.95 -8.11
N ARG A 120 17.40 45.68 -7.69
CA ARG A 120 17.92 44.33 -7.48
C ARG A 120 18.33 44.12 -6.03
N PRO A 121 17.94 43.00 -5.39
CA PRO A 121 18.40 42.67 -4.04
C PRO A 121 19.94 42.55 -3.98
N ILE A 122 20.54 43.08 -2.92
CA ILE A 122 21.96 42.92 -2.57
C ILE A 122 22.03 41.88 -1.45
N LEU A 123 22.69 40.75 -1.73
CA LEU A 123 22.82 39.62 -0.81
C LEU A 123 24.30 39.23 -0.70
N PRO A 124 24.92 39.19 0.50
CA PRO A 124 24.37 39.60 1.79
C PRO A 124 24.15 41.12 1.88
N VAL A 125 23.36 41.54 2.87
CA VAL A 125 23.13 42.94 3.21
C VAL A 125 24.47 43.56 3.68
N PRO A 126 24.93 44.66 3.06
CA PRO A 126 26.16 45.34 3.47
C PRO A 126 26.12 45.89 4.90
N ASP A 127 27.27 45.94 5.58
CA ASP A 127 27.39 46.46 6.95
C ASP A 127 27.05 47.97 7.06
N ASP A 128 27.14 48.70 5.95
CA ASP A 128 26.77 50.13 5.85
C ASP A 128 25.27 50.35 5.56
N ALA A 129 24.47 49.28 5.46
CA ALA A 129 23.03 49.41 5.24
C ALA A 129 22.34 50.05 6.48
N PRO A 130 21.42 51.00 6.28
CA PRO A 130 20.64 51.57 7.38
C PRO A 130 19.78 50.49 8.05
N ALA A 131 19.36 50.73 9.29
CA ALA A 131 18.43 49.84 9.97
C ALA A 131 17.12 49.65 9.16
N PRO A 132 16.55 48.43 9.10
CA PRO A 132 15.32 48.18 8.37
C PRO A 132 14.12 48.90 9.01
N ASP A 133 13.35 49.62 8.21
CA ASP A 133 12.01 50.09 8.58
C ASP A 133 10.97 49.14 7.99
N PHE A 134 10.33 48.35 8.85
CA PHE A 134 9.36 47.34 8.44
C PHE A 134 7.96 47.91 8.16
N ASN A 135 7.76 49.23 8.26
CA ASN A 135 6.47 49.84 8.01
C ASN A 135 6.06 49.71 6.53
N HIS A 136 5.05 48.89 6.25
CA HIS A 136 4.52 48.69 4.92
C HIS A 136 3.50 49.78 4.57
N PHE A 137 3.67 50.41 3.41
CA PHE A 137 2.80 51.52 2.95
C PHE A 137 1.30 51.21 2.95
N ARG A 138 0.93 49.92 2.80
CA ARG A 138 -0.47 49.43 2.85
C ARG A 138 -0.87 48.77 4.15
N HIS A 139 0.07 48.10 4.84
CA HIS A 139 -0.25 47.15 5.91
C HIS A 139 0.24 47.61 7.30
N GLY A 140 0.94 48.75 7.37
CA GLY A 140 1.49 49.26 8.63
C GLY A 140 2.65 48.41 9.14
N GLN A 141 2.74 48.25 10.46
CA GLN A 141 3.77 47.44 11.11
C GLN A 141 3.43 45.94 11.02
N PRO A 142 4.42 45.05 10.77
CA PRO A 142 4.20 43.62 10.77
C PRO A 142 3.99 43.07 12.18
N VAL A 143 3.20 42.01 12.30
CA VAL A 143 3.02 41.26 13.56
C VAL A 143 4.22 40.37 13.90
N ALA A 144 4.99 39.98 12.87
CA ALA A 144 6.21 39.20 13.02
C ALA A 144 7.14 39.40 11.81
N HIS A 145 8.44 39.22 12.00
CA HIS A 145 9.40 39.15 10.91
C HIS A 145 10.46 38.10 11.18
N TRP A 146 10.95 37.44 10.13
CA TRP A 146 12.01 36.43 10.19
C TRP A 146 13.23 36.89 9.43
N THR A 147 14.40 36.77 10.07
CA THR A 147 15.68 37.16 9.46
C THR A 147 16.27 35.97 8.73
N TYR A 148 16.48 36.11 7.42
CA TYR A 148 17.24 35.16 6.61
C TYR A 148 18.72 35.46 6.74
N ARG A 149 19.52 34.44 7.04
CA ARG A 149 20.97 34.52 7.22
C ARG A 149 21.66 33.49 6.34
N ASP A 150 22.90 33.78 5.94
CA ASP A 150 23.74 32.78 5.29
C ASP A 150 24.44 31.85 6.31
N ASP A 151 25.27 30.94 5.81
CA ASP A 151 26.06 30.00 6.61
C ASP A 151 27.09 30.67 7.55
N GLN A 152 27.40 31.95 7.33
CA GLN A 152 28.27 32.77 8.17
C GLN A 152 27.47 33.68 9.13
N GLY A 153 26.14 33.60 9.12
CA GLY A 153 25.26 34.41 9.97
C GLY A 153 24.99 35.84 9.47
N ARG A 154 25.50 36.20 8.28
CA ARG A 154 25.28 37.53 7.67
C ARG A 154 23.85 37.63 7.19
N VAL A 155 23.25 38.81 7.33
CA VAL A 155 21.84 39.03 6.97
C VAL A 155 21.68 39.01 5.44
N LEU A 156 20.75 38.19 4.94
CA LEU A 156 20.34 38.17 3.53
C LEU A 156 19.09 39.04 3.33
N GLY A 157 18.21 39.10 4.33
CA GLY A 157 16.99 39.91 4.27
C GLY A 157 15.98 39.42 5.28
N TYR A 158 14.74 39.87 5.12
CA TYR A 158 13.66 39.57 6.04
C TYR A 158 12.43 39.06 5.29
N VAL A 159 11.58 38.33 6.00
CA VAL A 159 10.20 38.03 5.58
C VAL A 159 9.28 38.56 6.67
N CYS A 160 8.35 39.44 6.30
CA CYS A 160 7.44 40.11 7.22
C CYS A 160 6.02 39.56 7.08
N ARG A 161 5.37 39.30 8.20
CA ARG A 161 3.97 38.87 8.27
C ARG A 161 3.08 40.02 8.73
N PHE A 162 2.02 40.26 7.97
CA PHE A 162 0.99 41.25 8.26
C PHE A 162 -0.36 40.55 8.45
N GLU A 163 -1.06 40.94 9.51
CA GLU A 163 -2.41 40.47 9.83
C GLU A 163 -3.33 41.69 9.95
N PRO A 164 -3.98 42.12 8.85
CA PRO A 164 -4.91 43.24 8.90
C PRO A 164 -6.17 42.88 9.68
N GLU A 165 -6.78 43.85 10.38
CA GLU A 165 -8.04 43.65 11.14
C GLU A 165 -9.19 43.11 10.27
N GLN A 166 -9.18 43.42 8.97
CA GLN A 166 -10.05 42.84 7.96
C GLN A 166 -9.22 42.45 6.72
N GLY A 167 -9.13 41.16 6.41
CA GLY A 167 -8.42 40.66 5.23
C GLY A 167 -7.74 39.30 5.43
N ARG A 168 -7.01 38.85 4.41
CA ARG A 168 -6.18 37.64 4.48
C ARG A 168 -4.77 38.00 4.98
N LYS A 169 -4.15 37.10 5.74
CA LYS A 169 -2.74 37.20 6.14
C LYS A 169 -1.84 37.40 4.91
N GLU A 170 -0.94 38.37 4.96
CA GLU A 170 0.07 38.60 3.92
C GLU A 170 1.47 38.37 4.47
N VAL A 171 2.27 37.59 3.73
CA VAL A 171 3.68 37.31 4.07
C VAL A 171 4.53 37.83 2.93
N VAL A 172 5.30 38.88 3.19
CA VAL A 172 5.98 39.68 2.17
C VAL A 172 7.48 39.73 2.46
N PRO A 173 8.34 39.31 1.51
CA PRO A 173 9.78 39.48 1.64
C PRO A 173 10.21 40.95 1.64
N PHE A 174 11.27 41.25 2.37
CA PHE A 174 11.84 42.57 2.56
C PHE A 174 13.36 42.50 2.45
N THR A 175 13.90 43.07 1.37
CA THR A 175 15.32 42.94 1.00
C THR A 175 15.96 44.31 0.78
N PHE A 176 17.25 44.41 1.06
CA PHE A 176 18.03 45.60 0.73
C PHE A 176 18.35 45.59 -0.75
N CYS A 177 17.91 46.60 -1.49
CA CYS A 177 17.99 46.61 -2.95
C CYS A 177 18.83 47.80 -3.44
N GLN A 178 19.51 47.60 -4.57
CA GLN A 178 20.13 48.66 -5.36
C GLN A 178 19.27 48.95 -6.60
N GLY A 179 18.92 50.22 -6.81
CA GLY A 179 18.17 50.70 -7.95
C GLY A 179 19.02 51.50 -8.95
N PRO A 180 18.35 52.21 -9.87
CA PRO A 180 18.99 53.12 -10.81
C PRO A 180 19.89 54.15 -10.10
N GLU A 181 20.97 54.56 -10.77
CA GLU A 181 21.94 55.55 -10.27
C GLU A 181 22.67 55.11 -8.98
N GLY A 182 22.67 53.81 -8.66
CA GLY A 182 23.38 53.29 -7.49
C GLY A 182 22.68 53.54 -6.16
N ARG A 183 21.44 54.04 -6.17
CA ARG A 183 20.65 54.25 -4.95
C ARG A 183 20.40 52.92 -4.25
N ARG A 184 20.61 52.87 -2.93
CA ARG A 184 20.37 51.67 -2.12
C ARG A 184 19.28 51.95 -1.09
N SER A 185 18.30 51.06 -0.97
CA SER A 185 17.24 51.19 0.01
C SER A 185 16.62 49.83 0.32
N TRP A 186 16.06 49.69 1.52
CA TRP A 186 15.18 48.58 1.83
C TRP A 186 13.90 48.64 1.00
N ARG A 187 13.45 47.49 0.48
CA ARG A 187 12.22 47.38 -0.30
C ARG A 187 11.50 46.08 0.00
N PHE A 188 10.16 46.12 -0.06
CA PHE A 188 9.29 44.94 -0.06
C PHE A 188 9.40 44.19 -1.40
N LYS A 189 10.57 43.59 -1.61
CA LYS A 189 10.95 42.87 -2.81
C LYS A 189 11.50 41.50 -2.42
N SER A 190 11.15 40.49 -3.22
CA SER A 190 11.63 39.11 -3.05
C SER A 190 13.14 39.00 -3.20
N PHE A 191 13.73 37.98 -2.58
CA PHE A 191 15.12 37.59 -2.81
C PHE A 191 15.38 37.32 -4.29
N ALA A 192 16.64 37.47 -4.71
CA ALA A 192 17.05 37.03 -6.03
C ALA A 192 16.91 35.50 -6.14
N ASP A 193 16.49 35.01 -7.31
CA ASP A 193 16.46 33.57 -7.57
C ASP A 193 17.92 33.09 -7.87
N PRO A 194 18.37 31.95 -7.32
CA PRO A 194 17.64 31.06 -6.42
C PRO A 194 17.60 31.60 -4.98
N ARG A 195 16.44 31.49 -4.34
CA ARG A 195 16.14 32.11 -3.05
C ARG A 195 16.74 31.31 -1.90
N PRO A 196 17.31 31.97 -0.88
CA PRO A 196 17.90 31.27 0.26
C PRO A 196 16.83 30.59 1.13
N LEU A 197 17.21 29.50 1.81
CA LEU A 197 16.39 28.88 2.85
C LEU A 197 16.47 29.65 4.16
N TYR A 198 15.41 29.57 4.96
CA TYR A 198 15.41 30.05 6.33
C TYR A 198 16.24 29.09 7.21
N ALA A 199 16.97 29.65 8.19
CA ALA A 199 17.81 28.92 9.15
C ALA A 199 19.08 28.22 8.58
N LEU A 200 19.69 28.76 7.51
CA LEU A 200 20.97 28.26 6.97
C LEU A 200 22.14 28.38 7.96
N ASP A 201 22.16 29.45 8.75
CA ASP A 201 23.09 29.66 9.86
C ASP A 201 22.99 28.53 10.91
N ARG A 202 21.75 28.12 11.24
CA ARG A 202 21.49 27.00 12.16
C ARG A 202 21.95 25.67 11.54
N LEU A 203 21.76 25.49 10.24
CA LEU A 203 22.24 24.30 9.52
C LEU A 203 23.77 24.20 9.51
N ALA A 204 24.47 25.33 9.34
CA ALA A 204 25.93 25.41 9.34
C ALA A 204 26.53 25.12 10.72
N GLY A 205 25.87 25.57 11.80
CA GLY A 205 26.28 25.27 13.18
C GLY A 205 25.92 23.86 13.67
N ALA A 206 25.06 23.13 12.95
CA ALA A 206 24.59 21.81 13.34
C ALA A 206 25.53 20.69 12.91
N LYS A 207 25.51 19.56 13.63
CA LYS A 207 26.27 18.36 13.27
C LYS A 207 25.89 17.87 11.86
N PRO A 208 26.83 17.32 11.06
CA PRO A 208 26.55 16.84 9.70
C PRO A 208 25.46 15.76 9.59
N ASP A 209 25.25 15.00 10.66
CA ASP A 209 24.24 13.94 10.77
C ASP A 209 22.91 14.40 11.40
N ALA A 210 22.83 15.64 11.90
CA ALA A 210 21.61 16.18 12.48
C ALA A 210 20.43 16.08 11.48
N PRO A 211 19.26 15.58 11.91
CA PRO A 211 18.09 15.50 11.06
C PRO A 211 17.61 16.90 10.67
N VAL A 212 17.21 17.08 9.42
CA VAL A 212 16.62 18.33 8.92
C VAL A 212 15.13 18.12 8.74
N LEU A 213 14.33 19.09 9.19
CA LEU A 213 12.88 19.13 8.98
C LEU A 213 12.52 20.37 8.15
N LEU A 214 11.85 20.17 7.02
CA LEU A 214 11.33 21.24 6.17
C LEU A 214 9.82 21.37 6.36
N VAL A 215 9.35 22.61 6.53
CA VAL A 215 7.94 22.99 6.65
C VAL A 215 7.61 24.16 5.71
N GLU A 216 6.34 24.42 5.40
CA GLU A 216 5.95 25.43 4.40
C GLU A 216 6.15 26.89 4.84
N GLY A 217 6.09 27.20 6.14
CA GLY A 217 6.15 28.58 6.64
C GLY A 217 7.17 28.84 7.75
N GLU A 218 7.61 30.10 7.89
CA GLU A 218 8.60 30.50 8.88
C GLU A 218 8.08 30.38 10.32
N LYS A 219 6.80 30.73 10.55
CA LYS A 219 6.12 30.55 11.86
C LYS A 219 6.18 29.08 12.28
N THR A 220 5.84 28.19 11.35
CA THR A 220 5.82 26.74 11.54
C THR A 220 7.23 26.20 11.76
N ALA A 221 8.24 26.77 11.10
CA ALA A 221 9.64 26.35 11.27
C ALA A 221 10.16 26.67 12.67
N ASP A 222 9.83 27.85 13.22
CA ASP A 222 10.20 28.20 14.59
C ASP A 222 9.42 27.38 15.64
N ALA A 223 8.15 27.08 15.40
CA ALA A 223 7.37 26.17 16.25
C ALA A 223 7.95 24.75 16.26
N ALA A 224 8.26 24.23 15.07
CA ALA A 224 8.90 22.93 14.93
C ALA A 224 10.28 22.89 15.61
N ALA A 225 11.07 23.97 15.55
CA ALA A 225 12.36 24.05 16.23
C ALA A 225 12.24 23.96 17.76
N ARG A 226 11.17 24.53 18.33
CA ARG A 226 10.88 24.43 19.78
C ARG A 226 10.38 23.03 20.16
N LEU A 227 9.54 22.42 19.33
CA LEU A 227 9.08 21.04 19.52
C LEU A 227 10.21 20.02 19.36
N LEU A 228 11.18 20.27 18.48
CA LEU A 228 12.21 19.32 18.07
C LEU A 228 13.61 19.94 18.16
N PRO A 229 14.14 20.21 19.38
CA PRO A 229 15.43 20.90 19.56
C PRO A 229 16.65 20.12 19.02
N GLY A 230 16.50 18.84 18.72
CA GLY A 230 17.53 18.00 18.10
C GLY A 230 17.54 18.00 16.56
N ALA A 231 16.60 18.69 15.92
CA ALA A 231 16.48 18.78 14.47
C ALA A 231 16.66 20.22 13.98
N VAL A 232 17.25 20.37 12.79
CA VAL A 232 17.34 21.68 12.13
C VAL A 232 16.04 21.91 11.37
N CYS A 233 15.16 22.75 11.90
CA CYS A 233 13.88 23.09 11.27
C CYS A 233 14.05 24.31 10.36
N MET A 234 13.67 24.15 9.08
CA MET A 234 13.93 25.10 8.00
C MET A 234 12.68 25.31 7.13
N THR A 235 12.66 26.37 6.33
CA THR A 235 11.59 26.64 5.35
C THR A 235 12.15 27.43 4.14
N TRP A 236 11.31 27.71 3.15
CA TRP A 236 11.65 28.51 1.97
C TRP A 236 10.71 29.73 1.82
N PRO A 237 11.20 30.84 1.26
CA PRO A 237 10.40 32.06 1.15
C PRO A 237 9.41 32.02 -0.02
N GLY A 238 8.16 32.41 0.27
CA GLY A 238 7.11 32.60 -0.73
C GLY A 238 6.10 31.45 -0.84
N GLY A 239 6.08 30.52 0.11
CA GLY A 239 5.06 29.47 0.27
C GLY A 239 5.02 28.42 -0.85
N SER A 240 3.95 27.63 -0.87
CA SER A 240 3.71 26.51 -1.82
C SER A 240 3.97 26.83 -3.29
N LYS A 241 3.68 28.05 -3.76
CA LYS A 241 3.87 28.45 -5.16
C LYS A 241 5.31 28.83 -5.53
N ALA A 242 6.21 28.97 -4.56
CA ALA A 242 7.57 29.45 -4.77
C ALA A 242 8.65 28.37 -4.63
N VAL A 243 8.27 27.10 -4.41
CA VAL A 243 9.21 25.97 -4.26
C VAL A 243 10.24 25.93 -5.38
N GLY A 244 9.80 26.15 -6.62
CA GLY A 244 10.67 26.08 -7.80
C GLY A 244 11.77 27.16 -7.86
N LYS A 245 11.70 28.18 -7.01
CA LYS A 245 12.63 29.31 -6.94
C LYS A 245 13.62 29.22 -5.78
N ALA A 246 13.43 28.29 -4.85
CA ALA A 246 14.28 28.14 -3.68
C ALA A 246 15.54 27.33 -3.99
N ASP A 247 16.64 27.66 -3.30
CA ASP A 247 17.90 26.94 -3.36
C ASP A 247 17.95 25.81 -2.33
N PHE A 248 17.84 24.57 -2.79
CA PHE A 248 17.93 23.38 -1.94
C PHE A 248 19.35 22.76 -1.91
N THR A 249 20.31 23.33 -2.63
CA THR A 249 21.69 22.80 -2.68
C THR A 249 22.40 22.73 -1.32
N PRO A 250 22.12 23.59 -0.31
CA PRO A 250 22.71 23.45 1.03
C PRO A 250 22.34 22.15 1.75
N LEU A 251 21.31 21.43 1.30
CA LEU A 251 20.83 20.19 1.91
C LEU A 251 21.43 18.92 1.29
N LYS A 252 22.44 19.07 0.41
CA LYS A 252 23.15 17.94 -0.20
C LYS A 252 23.71 16.98 0.87
N GLY A 253 23.44 15.69 0.71
CA GLY A 253 23.87 14.63 1.64
C GLY A 253 23.17 14.61 2.99
N ARG A 254 22.25 15.55 3.28
CA ARG A 254 21.49 15.59 4.54
C ARG A 254 20.31 14.61 4.54
N ARG A 255 19.85 14.24 5.74
CA ARG A 255 18.61 13.48 5.94
C ARG A 255 17.47 14.46 6.21
N VAL A 256 16.56 14.59 5.25
CA VAL A 256 15.52 15.62 5.23
C VAL A 256 14.14 14.97 5.34
N ALA A 257 13.39 15.36 6.37
CA ALA A 257 11.96 15.09 6.48
C ALA A 257 11.18 16.35 6.06
N ILE A 258 10.07 16.17 5.34
CA ILE A 258 9.19 17.27 4.93
C ILE A 258 7.85 17.07 5.63
N TRP A 259 7.39 18.08 6.35
CA TRP A 259 6.09 18.09 7.00
C TRP A 259 5.19 19.13 6.31
N PRO A 260 4.18 18.69 5.53
CA PRO A 260 3.25 19.58 4.85
C PRO A 260 2.17 20.12 5.79
N ASP A 261 1.54 21.22 5.40
CA ASP A 261 0.26 21.63 5.95
C ASP A 261 -0.81 20.58 5.59
N ALA A 262 -1.79 20.35 6.47
CA ALA A 262 -2.83 19.33 6.29
C ALA A 262 -3.92 19.75 5.28
N ASP A 263 -3.50 20.07 4.06
CA ASP A 263 -4.37 20.39 2.94
C ASP A 263 -3.75 19.93 1.60
N LYS A 264 -4.51 20.06 0.52
CA LYS A 264 -4.06 19.66 -0.81
C LYS A 264 -2.88 20.51 -1.32
N PRO A 265 -2.90 21.86 -1.24
CA PRO A 265 -1.77 22.69 -1.63
C PRO A 265 -0.45 22.38 -0.91
N GLY A 266 -0.49 22.10 0.39
CA GLY A 266 0.65 21.76 1.22
C GLY A 266 1.25 20.40 0.84
N LEU A 267 0.41 19.41 0.56
CA LEU A 267 0.85 18.12 0.02
C LEU A 267 1.51 18.27 -1.35
N ASP A 268 0.93 19.05 -2.26
CA ASP A 268 1.50 19.32 -3.59
C ASP A 268 2.85 20.04 -3.47
N ALA A 269 2.97 21.01 -2.54
CA ALA A 269 4.21 21.71 -2.25
C ALA A 269 5.29 20.78 -1.69
N ALA A 270 4.95 19.91 -0.73
CA ALA A 270 5.89 18.94 -0.17
C ALA A 270 6.40 17.95 -1.22
N GLN A 271 5.56 17.52 -2.16
CA GLN A 271 5.99 16.68 -3.29
C GLN A 271 6.96 17.43 -4.22
N ALA A 272 6.67 18.70 -4.52
CA ALA A 272 7.57 19.54 -5.32
C ALA A 272 8.93 19.76 -4.62
N VAL A 273 8.93 19.99 -3.30
CA VAL A 273 10.15 20.10 -2.49
C VAL A 273 10.93 18.79 -2.51
N ALA A 274 10.25 17.65 -2.35
CA ALA A 274 10.88 16.33 -2.38
C ALA A 274 11.59 16.06 -3.71
N ALA A 275 11.01 16.49 -4.84
CA ALA A 275 11.66 16.40 -6.14
C ALA A 275 12.93 17.26 -6.21
N ARG A 276 12.87 18.51 -5.75
CA ARG A 276 14.04 19.42 -5.74
C ARG A 276 15.15 18.98 -4.80
N LEU A 277 14.83 18.41 -3.65
CA LEU A 277 15.83 17.83 -2.74
C LEU A 277 16.57 16.65 -3.38
N LYS A 278 15.87 15.81 -4.15
CA LYS A 278 16.50 14.72 -4.89
C LYS A 278 17.44 15.26 -5.96
N GLU A 279 17.01 16.27 -6.72
CA GLU A 279 17.85 16.96 -7.72
C GLU A 279 19.08 17.61 -7.07
N ALA A 280 18.92 18.20 -5.89
CA ALA A 280 20.02 18.80 -5.12
C ALA A 280 20.99 17.76 -4.49
N GLY A 281 20.63 16.46 -4.52
CA GLY A 281 21.46 15.38 -3.98
C GLY A 281 21.36 15.22 -2.46
N ALA A 282 20.19 15.47 -1.86
CA ALA A 282 19.92 15.10 -0.46
C ALA A 282 20.09 13.59 -0.24
N GLY A 283 20.61 13.19 0.91
CA GLY A 283 20.95 11.78 1.19
C GLY A 283 19.72 10.90 1.48
N GLU A 284 18.76 11.44 2.23
CA GLU A 284 17.46 10.80 2.50
C GLU A 284 16.37 11.86 2.43
N VAL A 285 15.26 11.56 1.75
CA VAL A 285 14.09 12.45 1.65
C VAL A 285 12.83 11.67 2.00
N SER A 286 12.09 12.14 2.99
CA SER A 286 10.80 11.55 3.40
C SER A 286 9.73 12.63 3.54
N VAL A 287 8.57 12.42 2.92
CA VAL A 287 7.38 13.26 3.16
C VAL A 287 6.56 12.61 4.26
N ILE A 288 6.29 13.36 5.33
CA ILE A 288 5.49 12.92 6.48
C ILE A 288 4.02 13.20 6.18
N THR A 289 3.15 12.26 6.48
CA THR A 289 1.70 12.47 6.44
C THR A 289 1.27 13.14 7.74
N PRO A 290 0.56 14.29 7.69
CA PRO A 290 -0.04 14.90 8.88
C PRO A 290 -0.97 13.89 9.60
N PRO A 291 -1.22 14.06 10.91
CA PRO A 291 -2.09 13.15 11.66
C PRO A 291 -3.52 13.13 11.10
N ASP A 292 -4.17 11.97 11.18
CA ASP A 292 -5.56 11.84 10.71
C ASP A 292 -6.53 12.63 11.61
N GLY A 293 -7.58 13.21 11.03
CA GLY A 293 -8.63 13.94 11.75
C GLY A 293 -8.30 15.37 12.16
N VAL A 294 -7.14 15.92 11.75
CA VAL A 294 -6.80 17.33 11.95
C VAL A 294 -7.56 18.24 10.97
N ALA A 295 -7.70 19.52 11.34
CA ALA A 295 -8.38 20.51 10.51
C ALA A 295 -7.63 20.78 9.18
N GLU A 296 -8.34 21.28 8.16
CA GLU A 296 -7.73 21.69 6.90
C GLU A 296 -6.72 22.82 7.14
N GLY A 297 -5.50 22.63 6.65
CA GLY A 297 -4.38 23.59 6.82
C GLY A 297 -3.67 23.48 8.17
N TRP A 298 -3.95 22.45 8.98
CA TRP A 298 -3.26 22.19 10.25
C TRP A 298 -1.77 21.94 10.04
N ASP A 299 -0.92 22.52 10.88
CA ASP A 299 0.54 22.41 10.78
C ASP A 299 1.23 22.16 12.16
N LEU A 300 2.57 22.15 12.19
CA LEU A 300 3.32 21.97 13.44
C LEU A 300 3.23 23.16 14.41
N ALA A 301 2.82 24.35 13.97
CA ALA A 301 2.51 25.45 14.87
C ALA A 301 1.19 25.19 15.60
N ASP A 302 0.21 24.56 14.95
CA ASP A 302 -1.02 24.11 15.60
C ASP A 302 -0.72 22.98 16.60
N ALA A 303 0.13 22.02 16.23
CA ALA A 303 0.61 20.98 17.16
C ALA A 303 1.24 21.55 18.44
N GLU A 304 2.06 22.60 18.29
CA GLU A 304 2.66 23.32 19.44
C GLU A 304 1.58 24.01 20.28
N ALA A 305 0.64 24.71 19.64
CA ALA A 305 -0.45 25.41 20.32
C ALA A 305 -1.38 24.45 21.08
N GLU A 306 -1.59 23.24 20.55
CA GLU A 306 -2.32 22.14 21.20
C GLU A 306 -1.53 21.45 22.32
N GLY A 307 -0.27 21.83 22.54
CA GLY A 307 0.57 21.31 23.63
C GLY A 307 1.17 19.94 23.35
N TRP A 308 1.44 19.59 22.09
CA TRP A 308 2.10 18.32 21.78
C TRP A 308 3.46 18.18 22.47
N PRO A 309 3.74 17.06 23.15
CA PRO A 309 5.08 16.81 23.68
C PRO A 309 6.07 16.47 22.54
N PRO A 310 7.37 16.82 22.67
CA PRO A 310 8.40 16.50 21.70
C PRO A 310 8.44 15.02 21.27
N GLU A 311 8.18 14.10 22.20
CA GLU A 311 8.20 12.66 21.92
C GLU A 311 7.08 12.23 20.97
N ARG A 312 5.87 12.81 21.08
CA ARG A 312 4.77 12.54 20.16
C ARG A 312 5.11 12.98 18.74
N ALA A 313 5.70 14.17 18.58
CA ALA A 313 6.14 14.66 17.28
C ALA A 313 7.24 13.77 16.68
N LYS A 314 8.23 13.33 17.48
CA LYS A 314 9.29 12.41 17.03
C LYS A 314 8.74 11.05 16.61
N GLU A 315 7.81 10.50 17.37
CA GLU A 315 7.15 9.22 17.07
C GLU A 315 6.38 9.30 15.76
N HIS A 316 5.62 10.38 15.55
CA HIS A 316 4.88 10.60 14.29
C HIS A 316 5.82 10.71 13.08
N ILE A 317 6.94 11.43 13.20
CA ILE A 317 7.96 11.48 12.14
C ILE A 317 8.55 10.09 11.88
N ARG A 318 8.85 9.31 12.92
CA ARG A 318 9.37 7.94 12.77
C ARG A 318 8.36 7.01 12.10
N ALA A 319 7.10 7.07 12.52
CA ALA A 319 6.00 6.29 11.94
C ALA A 319 5.77 6.65 10.47
N GLY A 320 5.71 7.95 10.15
CA GLY A 320 5.59 8.44 8.77
C GLY A 320 6.76 8.01 7.89
N LYS A 321 8.00 8.02 8.40
CA LYS A 321 9.16 7.47 7.70
C LYS A 321 9.05 5.97 7.45
N ALA A 322 8.64 5.18 8.45
CA ALA A 322 8.47 3.74 8.29
C ALA A 322 7.38 3.40 7.26
N GLN A 323 6.27 4.16 7.28
CA GLN A 323 5.17 4.00 6.33
C GLN A 323 5.58 4.41 4.90
N ALA A 324 6.38 5.47 4.74
CA ALA A 324 6.94 5.85 3.44
C ALA A 324 7.98 4.83 2.93
N GLN A 325 8.82 4.29 3.81
CA GLN A 325 9.83 3.27 3.46
C GLN A 325 9.22 1.89 3.15
N GLY A 326 8.03 1.58 3.67
CA GLY A 326 7.29 0.35 3.38
C GLY A 326 6.60 0.32 2.02
N ARG A 327 6.53 1.45 1.29
CA ARG A 327 5.71 1.60 0.06
C ARG A 327 6.49 1.70 -1.24
N ALA A 328 7.83 1.74 -1.21
CA ALA A 328 8.66 1.87 -2.41
C ALA A 328 9.39 0.57 -2.76
N PHE A 329 9.33 0.17 -4.03
CA PHE A 329 10.16 -0.90 -4.58
C PHE A 329 11.65 -0.56 -4.37
N ARG A 330 12.37 -1.39 -3.61
CA ARG A 330 13.79 -1.17 -3.30
C ARG A 330 14.55 -2.48 -3.24
N PHE A 331 15.81 -2.42 -3.65
CA PHE A 331 16.77 -3.48 -3.36
C PHE A 331 17.29 -3.29 -1.92
N LEU A 332 17.29 -4.36 -1.12
CA LEU A 332 17.94 -4.38 0.18
C LEU A 332 19.38 -4.89 -0.01
N PRO A 333 20.41 -4.20 0.52
CA PRO A 333 21.77 -4.72 0.55
C PRO A 333 21.82 -6.09 1.24
N LEU A 334 22.64 -7.01 0.72
CA LEU A 334 22.76 -8.37 1.27
C LEU A 334 23.19 -8.37 2.75
N ALA A 335 24.09 -7.44 3.13
CA ALA A 335 24.52 -7.29 4.52
C ALA A 335 23.36 -6.96 5.46
N ASP A 336 22.44 -6.09 5.03
CA ASP A 336 21.26 -5.71 5.82
C ASP A 336 20.25 -6.86 5.92
N LEU A 337 20.12 -7.66 4.85
CA LEU A 337 19.27 -8.85 4.84
C LEU A 337 19.76 -9.91 5.84
N LEU A 338 21.08 -10.07 5.97
CA LEU A 338 21.72 -11.08 6.82
C LEU A 338 22.10 -10.59 8.23
N SER A 339 21.93 -9.29 8.51
CA SER A 339 22.35 -8.65 9.77
C SER A 339 21.69 -9.24 11.02
N ALA A 340 20.48 -9.78 10.90
CA ALA A 340 19.77 -10.45 11.98
C ALA A 340 18.79 -11.50 11.41
N PRO A 341 18.58 -12.63 12.12
CA PRO A 341 17.49 -13.54 11.78
C PRO A 341 16.16 -12.78 11.91
N ARG A 342 15.38 -12.76 10.83
CA ARG A 342 14.02 -12.20 10.85
C ARG A 342 13.07 -13.31 11.28
N PRO A 343 12.57 -13.34 12.53
CA PRO A 343 11.69 -14.41 12.96
C PRO A 343 10.39 -14.36 12.15
N THR A 344 9.86 -15.54 11.80
CA THR A 344 8.55 -15.66 11.17
C THR A 344 7.51 -14.99 12.05
N LYS A 345 6.77 -14.05 11.47
CA LYS A 345 5.65 -13.40 12.15
C LYS A 345 4.42 -14.27 11.97
N TRP A 346 4.00 -14.96 13.03
CA TRP A 346 2.82 -15.81 13.00
C TRP A 346 1.54 -14.99 13.27
N LEU A 347 0.51 -15.22 12.47
CA LEU A 347 -0.87 -14.82 12.78
C LEU A 347 -1.55 -15.91 13.63
N VAL A 348 -1.40 -17.17 13.20
CA VAL A 348 -1.77 -18.37 13.97
C VAL A 348 -0.54 -19.24 14.09
N ARG A 349 -0.08 -19.48 15.31
CA ARG A 349 1.19 -20.18 15.54
C ARG A 349 1.21 -21.57 14.89
N GLY A 350 2.11 -21.75 13.93
CA GLY A 350 2.31 -23.01 13.20
C GLY A 350 1.38 -23.24 12.01
N HIS A 351 0.39 -22.37 11.78
CA HIS A 351 -0.62 -22.56 10.74
C HIS A 351 -0.71 -21.41 9.73
N LEU A 352 -0.61 -20.15 10.16
CA LEU A 352 -0.74 -19.00 9.27
C LEU A 352 0.25 -17.91 9.64
N GLU A 353 0.97 -17.41 8.65
CA GLU A 353 1.86 -16.26 8.79
C GLU A 353 1.11 -14.93 8.67
N ALA A 354 1.63 -13.90 9.32
CA ALA A 354 1.14 -12.54 9.14
C ALA A 354 1.48 -12.06 7.73
N GLY A 355 0.49 -11.48 7.03
CA GLY A 355 0.69 -11.01 5.67
C GLY A 355 0.73 -12.12 4.61
N CYS A 356 0.33 -13.36 4.91
CA CYS A 356 0.25 -14.41 3.91
C CYS A 356 -1.00 -14.29 3.03
N LEU A 357 -0.94 -14.85 1.81
CA LEU A 357 -2.13 -15.17 1.03
C LEU A 357 -2.41 -16.68 1.16
N ALA A 358 -3.58 -17.04 1.66
CA ALA A 358 -3.94 -18.43 1.93
C ALA A 358 -5.34 -18.77 1.41
N ALA A 359 -5.62 -20.05 1.17
CA ALA A 359 -6.95 -20.51 0.76
C ALA A 359 -7.43 -21.74 1.51
N LEU A 360 -8.75 -21.79 1.73
CA LEU A 360 -9.50 -22.95 2.23
C LEU A 360 -10.33 -23.56 1.12
N ILE A 361 -9.94 -24.75 0.68
CA ILE A 361 -10.57 -25.50 -0.40
C ILE A 361 -11.40 -26.64 0.18
N GLY A 362 -12.52 -26.95 -0.45
CA GLY A 362 -13.30 -28.14 -0.09
C GLY A 362 -14.66 -28.18 -0.76
N GLU A 363 -15.30 -29.36 -0.68
CA GLU A 363 -16.57 -29.61 -1.34
C GLU A 363 -17.69 -28.69 -0.82
N PRO A 364 -18.72 -28.37 -1.63
CA PRO A 364 -19.93 -27.71 -1.12
C PRO A 364 -20.49 -28.46 0.10
N GLY A 365 -20.89 -27.73 1.15
CA GLY A 365 -21.39 -28.34 2.39
C GLY A 365 -20.32 -28.86 3.36
N SER A 366 -19.02 -28.81 3.05
CA SER A 366 -17.96 -29.27 3.96
C SER A 366 -17.71 -28.38 5.20
N MET A 367 -18.54 -27.36 5.42
CA MET A 367 -18.45 -26.41 6.55
C MET A 367 -17.24 -25.45 6.53
N LYS A 368 -16.67 -25.17 5.35
CA LYS A 368 -15.58 -24.18 5.20
C LYS A 368 -15.87 -22.83 5.82
N SER A 369 -17.07 -22.28 5.60
CA SER A 369 -17.47 -21.00 6.19
C SER A 369 -17.49 -21.06 7.72
N PHE A 370 -17.87 -22.19 8.32
CA PHE A 370 -17.83 -22.34 9.78
C PHE A 370 -16.39 -22.29 10.30
N LEU A 371 -15.46 -22.98 9.64
CA LEU A 371 -14.04 -22.94 9.99
C LEU A 371 -13.43 -21.56 9.77
N ALA A 372 -13.79 -20.87 8.68
CA ALA A 372 -13.31 -19.53 8.38
C ALA A 372 -13.82 -18.49 9.40
N ILE A 373 -15.08 -18.61 9.83
CA ILE A 373 -15.67 -17.79 10.90
C ILE A 373 -14.99 -18.07 12.24
N ASP A 374 -14.84 -19.35 12.60
CA ASP A 374 -14.19 -19.77 13.85
C ASP A 374 -12.76 -19.23 13.95
N LEU A 375 -11.96 -19.42 12.89
CA LEU A 375 -10.61 -18.88 12.80
C LEU A 375 -10.60 -17.35 12.90
N GLY A 376 -11.49 -16.67 12.16
CA GLY A 376 -11.57 -15.22 12.17
C GLY A 376 -11.99 -14.64 13.52
N LEU A 377 -12.93 -15.27 14.22
CA LEU A 377 -13.37 -14.88 15.56
C LEU A 377 -12.28 -15.15 16.62
N CYS A 378 -11.54 -16.25 16.50
CA CYS A 378 -10.35 -16.50 17.33
C CYS A 378 -9.30 -15.40 17.15
N ILE A 379 -9.01 -15.00 15.90
CA ILE A 379 -8.06 -13.90 15.61
C ILE A 379 -8.56 -12.56 16.14
N ALA A 380 -9.85 -12.25 15.96
CA ALA A 380 -10.43 -10.99 16.41
C ALA A 380 -10.45 -10.88 17.94
N SER A 381 -10.87 -11.95 18.63
CA SER A 381 -10.97 -11.99 20.09
C SER A 381 -9.63 -12.23 20.80
N GLY A 382 -8.63 -12.76 20.11
CA GLY A 382 -7.40 -13.26 20.71
C GLY A 382 -7.53 -14.62 21.41
N THR A 383 -8.68 -15.28 21.27
CA THR A 383 -8.88 -16.65 21.76
C THR A 383 -7.95 -17.61 21.00
N PRO A 384 -7.21 -18.50 21.68
CA PRO A 384 -6.41 -19.52 21.01
C PRO A 384 -7.26 -20.39 20.09
N TRP A 385 -6.85 -20.52 18.83
CA TRP A 385 -7.58 -21.30 17.83
C TRP A 385 -7.23 -22.79 18.00
N HIS A 386 -8.14 -23.58 18.58
CA HIS A 386 -7.93 -25.00 18.87
C HIS A 386 -6.59 -25.34 19.57
N GLY A 387 -6.18 -24.49 20.52
CA GLY A 387 -4.92 -24.63 21.25
C GLY A 387 -3.72 -23.92 20.60
N HIS A 388 -3.88 -23.37 19.39
CA HIS A 388 -2.86 -22.58 18.72
C HIS A 388 -2.95 -21.11 19.11
N ALA A 389 -1.85 -20.56 19.63
CA ALA A 389 -1.79 -19.17 20.07
C ALA A 389 -1.95 -18.18 18.90
N ILE A 390 -2.63 -17.07 19.19
CA ILE A 390 -2.75 -15.88 18.33
C ILE A 390 -1.84 -14.78 18.92
N PRO A 391 -0.60 -14.60 18.43
CA PRO A 391 0.37 -13.71 19.09
C PRO A 391 -0.01 -12.22 19.02
N ASN A 392 -0.70 -11.82 17.95
CA ASN A 392 -1.09 -10.42 17.70
C ASN A 392 -2.54 -10.36 17.18
N PRO A 393 -3.55 -10.42 18.07
CA PRO A 393 -4.95 -10.31 17.67
C PRO A 393 -5.29 -8.91 17.14
N GLY A 394 -6.45 -8.78 16.50
CA GLY A 394 -6.94 -7.49 16.01
C GLY A 394 -8.02 -7.60 14.94
N PRO A 395 -8.38 -6.48 14.28
CA PRO A 395 -9.53 -6.41 13.40
C PRO A 395 -9.54 -7.44 12.28
N VAL A 396 -10.70 -8.08 12.09
CA VAL A 396 -10.96 -9.06 11.04
C VAL A 396 -12.10 -8.59 10.16
N PHE A 397 -11.92 -8.69 8.84
CA PHE A 397 -12.92 -8.29 7.85
C PHE A 397 -13.37 -9.52 7.06
N TYR A 398 -14.65 -9.84 7.14
CA TYR A 398 -15.27 -10.99 6.50
C TYR A 398 -16.12 -10.53 5.31
N LEU A 399 -15.62 -10.77 4.10
CA LEU A 399 -16.33 -10.45 2.86
C LEU A 399 -17.28 -11.60 2.53
N ALA A 400 -18.53 -11.45 2.97
CA ALA A 400 -19.60 -12.41 2.76
C ALA A 400 -20.20 -12.25 1.36
N GLY A 401 -19.80 -13.12 0.44
CA GLY A 401 -20.38 -13.26 -0.89
C GLY A 401 -21.63 -14.15 -0.92
N GLU A 402 -21.84 -14.99 0.11
CA GLU A 402 -23.02 -15.82 0.26
C GLU A 402 -23.39 -16.06 1.73
N GLY A 403 -24.62 -16.52 1.97
CA GLY A 403 -25.04 -16.98 3.29
C GLY A 403 -25.18 -15.90 4.37
N PHE A 404 -25.27 -14.62 3.99
CA PHE A 404 -25.36 -13.48 4.93
C PHE A 404 -26.44 -13.68 6.01
N HIS A 405 -27.65 -14.11 5.62
CA HIS A 405 -28.75 -14.41 6.55
C HIS A 405 -28.42 -15.50 7.58
N GLY A 406 -27.54 -16.46 7.24
CA GLY A 406 -27.11 -17.52 8.13
C GLY A 406 -25.86 -17.19 8.94
N LEU A 407 -25.17 -16.09 8.64
CA LEU A 407 -23.90 -15.73 9.29
C LEU A 407 -24.13 -15.29 10.73
N GLY A 408 -25.18 -14.49 10.98
CA GLY A 408 -25.51 -13.99 12.31
C GLY A 408 -25.67 -15.11 13.34
N LYS A 409 -26.42 -16.17 13.01
CA LYS A 409 -26.59 -17.33 13.90
C LYS A 409 -25.30 -18.13 14.12
N ARG A 410 -24.41 -18.21 13.13
CA ARG A 410 -23.10 -18.90 13.26
C ARG A 410 -22.17 -18.15 14.20
N VAL A 411 -22.06 -16.84 14.01
CA VAL A 411 -21.28 -15.97 14.90
C VAL A 411 -21.86 -15.99 16.30
N LYS A 412 -23.20 -15.92 16.44
CA LYS A 412 -23.86 -15.98 17.74
C LYS A 412 -23.62 -17.30 18.47
N ALA A 413 -23.70 -18.44 17.79
CA ALA A 413 -23.37 -19.74 18.38
C ALA A 413 -21.91 -19.80 18.86
N TRP A 414 -20.98 -19.26 18.07
CA TRP A 414 -19.57 -19.18 18.47
C TRP A 414 -19.37 -18.31 19.72
N ILE A 415 -19.99 -17.12 19.75
CA ILE A 415 -19.97 -16.20 20.88
C ILE A 415 -20.50 -16.88 22.14
N THR A 416 -21.64 -17.57 22.06
CA THR A 416 -22.23 -18.31 23.17
C THR A 416 -21.30 -19.43 23.65
N ALA A 417 -20.74 -20.21 22.73
CA ALA A 417 -19.86 -21.34 23.05
C ALA A 417 -18.53 -20.92 23.70
N HIS A 418 -18.04 -19.70 23.42
CA HIS A 418 -16.76 -19.19 23.93
C HIS A 418 -16.92 -18.13 25.03
N GLY A 419 -18.15 -17.74 25.37
CA GLY A 419 -18.43 -16.72 26.38
C GLY A 419 -17.83 -15.34 26.05
N ALA A 420 -17.69 -15.01 24.76
CA ALA A 420 -17.11 -13.76 24.32
C ALA A 420 -18.14 -12.62 24.34
N ASP A 421 -17.70 -11.38 24.54
CA ASP A 421 -18.55 -10.19 24.38
C ASP A 421 -18.51 -9.71 22.92
N PRO A 422 -19.63 -9.74 22.16
CA PRO A 422 -19.67 -9.23 20.79
C PRO A 422 -19.14 -7.81 20.63
N ALA A 423 -19.31 -6.94 21.63
CA ALA A 423 -18.86 -5.55 21.55
C ALA A 423 -17.33 -5.42 21.65
N ALA A 424 -16.66 -6.41 22.25
CA ALA A 424 -15.21 -6.45 22.42
C ALA A 424 -14.47 -7.17 21.27
N VAL A 425 -15.20 -7.82 20.35
CA VAL A 425 -14.61 -8.59 19.25
C VAL A 425 -14.65 -7.76 17.95
N PRO A 426 -13.51 -7.25 17.45
CA PRO A 426 -13.43 -6.43 16.24
C PRO A 426 -13.56 -7.29 14.97
N PHE A 427 -14.73 -7.91 14.77
CA PHE A 427 -15.05 -8.76 13.62
C PHE A 427 -16.14 -8.09 12.78
N PHE A 428 -15.78 -7.64 11.59
CA PHE A 428 -16.63 -6.89 10.68
C PHE A 428 -17.05 -7.73 9.49
N VAL A 429 -18.30 -7.60 9.05
CA VAL A 429 -18.87 -8.39 7.96
C VAL A 429 -19.36 -7.45 6.87
N SER A 430 -19.08 -7.79 5.60
CA SER A 430 -19.62 -7.02 4.47
C SER A 430 -21.13 -7.20 4.32
N SER A 431 -21.82 -6.11 3.95
CA SER A 431 -23.26 -6.13 3.65
C SER A 431 -23.58 -6.65 2.25
N ALA A 432 -22.58 -6.76 1.37
CA ALA A 432 -22.70 -7.21 0.00
C ALA A 432 -21.41 -7.93 -0.48
N PRO A 433 -21.47 -8.66 -1.62
CA PRO A 433 -20.29 -9.24 -2.24
C PRO A 433 -19.30 -8.18 -2.74
N ALA A 434 -18.00 -8.46 -2.62
CA ALA A 434 -16.93 -7.50 -2.87
C ALA A 434 -16.66 -7.17 -4.36
N GLN A 435 -17.02 -8.07 -5.28
CA GLN A 435 -16.80 -7.93 -6.74
C GLN A 435 -15.39 -7.43 -7.12
N LEU A 436 -14.35 -8.14 -6.67
CA LEU A 436 -12.96 -7.67 -6.66
C LEU A 436 -12.32 -7.42 -8.05
N LEU A 437 -12.88 -7.97 -9.12
CA LEU A 437 -12.43 -7.68 -10.49
C LEU A 437 -12.88 -6.32 -11.03
N ASP A 438 -13.93 -5.74 -10.44
CA ASP A 438 -14.30 -4.38 -10.75
C ASP A 438 -13.47 -3.42 -9.89
N ALA A 439 -12.65 -2.60 -10.56
CA ALA A 439 -11.74 -1.68 -9.88
C ALA A 439 -12.46 -0.63 -9.01
N ALA A 440 -13.69 -0.24 -9.35
CA ALA A 440 -14.48 0.69 -8.55
C ALA A 440 -14.96 0.02 -7.26
N HIS A 441 -15.53 -1.19 -7.37
CA HIS A 441 -15.99 -1.96 -6.21
C HIS A 441 -14.83 -2.40 -5.32
N ALA A 442 -13.71 -2.85 -5.90
CA ALA A 442 -12.50 -3.19 -5.14
C ALA A 442 -11.95 -1.98 -4.35
N ARG A 443 -12.04 -0.78 -4.93
CA ARG A 443 -11.67 0.47 -4.24
C ARG A 443 -12.64 0.80 -3.11
N GLU A 444 -13.94 0.65 -3.33
CA GLU A 444 -14.96 0.84 -2.29
C GLU A 444 -14.74 -0.09 -1.10
N VAL A 445 -14.45 -1.38 -1.36
CA VAL A 445 -14.10 -2.36 -0.31
C VAL A 445 -12.87 -1.89 0.45
N ALA A 446 -11.81 -1.48 -0.24
CA ALA A 446 -10.58 -1.03 0.40
C ALA A 446 -10.79 0.26 1.21
N ASP A 447 -11.65 1.17 0.77
CA ASP A 447 -11.95 2.42 1.48
C ASP A 447 -12.87 2.17 2.69
N ALA A 448 -13.81 1.23 2.61
CA ALA A 448 -14.61 0.77 3.75
C ALA A 448 -13.74 0.10 4.83
N VAL A 449 -12.80 -0.76 4.42
CA VAL A 449 -11.82 -1.38 5.34
C VAL A 449 -10.94 -0.30 5.98
N ALA A 450 -10.49 0.69 5.21
CA ALA A 450 -9.66 1.77 5.74
C ALA A 450 -10.41 2.62 6.78
N SER A 451 -11.68 2.97 6.52
CA SER A 451 -12.50 3.75 7.46
C SER A 451 -12.69 3.03 8.81
N LEU A 452 -12.94 1.72 8.80
CA LEU A 452 -13.04 0.95 10.04
C LEU A 452 -11.67 0.73 10.70
N ALA A 453 -10.60 0.67 9.91
CA ALA A 453 -9.24 0.54 10.43
C ALA A 453 -8.77 1.81 11.17
N GLU A 454 -9.26 2.99 10.80
CA GLU A 454 -9.02 4.23 11.55
C GLU A 454 -9.61 4.16 12.97
N GLN A 455 -10.76 3.51 13.12
CA GLN A 455 -11.47 3.41 14.41
C GLN A 455 -10.98 2.25 15.27
N HIS A 456 -10.63 1.11 14.65
CA HIS A 456 -10.35 -0.15 15.35
C HIS A 456 -8.91 -0.65 15.21
N GLY A 457 -8.06 0.07 14.49
CA GLY A 457 -6.68 -0.31 14.19
C GLY A 457 -6.52 -1.10 12.87
N PRO A 458 -5.28 -1.39 12.45
CA PRO A 458 -5.02 -2.01 11.16
C PRO A 458 -5.59 -3.44 11.07
N PRO A 459 -6.17 -3.84 9.93
CA PRO A 459 -6.65 -5.20 9.71
C PRO A 459 -5.56 -6.23 9.96
N ARG A 460 -5.88 -7.31 10.67
CA ARG A 460 -5.00 -8.47 10.83
C ARG A 460 -5.33 -9.57 9.83
N PHE A 461 -6.61 -9.72 9.51
CA PHE A 461 -7.10 -10.81 8.68
C PHE A 461 -8.29 -10.37 7.82
N VAL A 462 -8.27 -10.73 6.54
CA VAL A 462 -9.37 -10.51 5.61
C VAL A 462 -9.80 -11.86 5.05
N VAL A 463 -11.06 -12.22 5.25
CA VAL A 463 -11.65 -13.46 4.72
C VAL A 463 -12.49 -13.12 3.49
N VAL A 464 -12.29 -13.85 2.40
CA VAL A 464 -13.07 -13.75 1.17
C VAL A 464 -13.90 -15.03 1.03
N ASP A 465 -15.17 -15.00 1.45
CA ASP A 465 -16.05 -16.18 1.47
C ASP A 465 -17.32 -16.01 0.64
N THR A 466 -17.51 -16.66 -0.50
CA THR A 466 -16.56 -17.51 -1.25
C THR A 466 -15.87 -16.71 -2.35
N LEU A 467 -14.78 -17.25 -2.91
CA LEU A 467 -14.08 -16.70 -4.07
C LEU A 467 -15.06 -16.39 -5.20
N ASN A 468 -15.87 -17.37 -5.61
CA ASN A 468 -16.75 -17.25 -6.76
C ASN A 468 -17.73 -16.07 -6.64
N ARG A 469 -18.29 -15.86 -5.44
CA ARG A 469 -19.26 -14.79 -5.18
C ARG A 469 -18.63 -13.41 -5.05
N ASN A 470 -17.37 -13.36 -4.60
CA ASN A 470 -16.61 -12.11 -4.46
C ASN A 470 -15.74 -11.79 -5.69
N PHE A 471 -15.73 -12.66 -6.71
CA PHE A 471 -14.86 -12.53 -7.88
C PHE A 471 -15.21 -11.29 -8.71
N GLY A 472 -16.50 -11.05 -8.96
CA GLY A 472 -16.98 -9.96 -9.81
C GLY A 472 -17.16 -10.38 -11.28
N PRO A 473 -17.18 -9.42 -12.23
CA PRO A 473 -17.37 -9.72 -13.64
C PRO A 473 -16.13 -10.41 -14.22
N GLY A 474 -16.17 -11.74 -14.34
CA GLY A 474 -15.07 -12.51 -14.92
C GLY A 474 -15.30 -14.01 -14.88
N ASP A 475 -14.39 -14.77 -15.49
CA ASP A 475 -14.38 -16.22 -15.47
C ASP A 475 -13.26 -16.75 -14.56
N GLU A 476 -13.62 -17.43 -13.47
CA GLU A 476 -12.66 -18.05 -12.53
C GLU A 476 -11.76 -19.12 -13.18
N ASN A 477 -12.12 -19.61 -14.37
CA ASN A 477 -11.30 -20.54 -15.15
C ASN A 477 -10.29 -19.80 -16.04
N SER A 478 -10.51 -18.52 -16.32
CA SER A 478 -9.57 -17.67 -17.07
C SER A 478 -8.34 -17.40 -16.23
N SER A 479 -7.16 -17.70 -16.80
CA SER A 479 -5.90 -17.37 -16.12
C SER A 479 -5.67 -15.87 -16.05
N ALA A 480 -6.18 -15.09 -17.02
CA ALA A 480 -6.07 -13.63 -17.00
C ALA A 480 -6.90 -13.04 -15.85
N ASP A 481 -8.16 -13.45 -15.73
CA ASP A 481 -9.07 -12.94 -14.69
C ASP A 481 -8.62 -13.40 -13.31
N MET A 482 -8.17 -14.65 -13.16
CA MET A 482 -7.61 -15.13 -11.89
C MET A 482 -6.32 -14.36 -11.51
N THR A 483 -5.49 -13.97 -12.49
CA THR A 483 -4.30 -13.14 -12.23
C THR A 483 -4.70 -11.75 -11.75
N ALA A 484 -5.71 -11.13 -12.37
CA ALA A 484 -6.24 -9.84 -11.94
C ALA A 484 -6.84 -9.90 -10.53
N PHE A 485 -7.57 -10.98 -10.22
CA PHE A 485 -8.11 -11.23 -8.89
C PHE A 485 -7.02 -11.37 -7.83
N VAL A 486 -5.98 -12.17 -8.09
CA VAL A 486 -4.81 -12.30 -7.19
C VAL A 486 -4.14 -10.94 -6.99
N ALA A 487 -3.96 -10.15 -8.04
CA ALA A 487 -3.37 -8.80 -7.94
C ALA A 487 -4.21 -7.85 -7.07
N ALA A 488 -5.54 -7.97 -7.09
CA ALA A 488 -6.43 -7.22 -6.20
C ALA A 488 -6.23 -7.64 -4.73
N LEU A 489 -6.10 -8.94 -4.45
CA LEU A 489 -5.80 -9.45 -3.11
C LEU A 489 -4.42 -9.01 -2.61
N ASP A 490 -3.39 -9.07 -3.47
CA ASP A 490 -2.05 -8.58 -3.16
C ASP A 490 -2.04 -7.07 -2.87
N THR A 491 -2.89 -6.31 -3.55
CA THR A 491 -3.07 -4.88 -3.29
C THR A 491 -3.67 -4.64 -1.90
N LEU A 492 -4.69 -5.41 -1.48
CA LEU A 492 -5.26 -5.34 -0.13
C LEU A 492 -4.21 -5.73 0.93
N LYS A 493 -3.52 -6.84 0.72
CA LYS A 493 -2.43 -7.32 1.58
C LYS A 493 -1.32 -6.27 1.71
N ALA A 494 -0.87 -5.66 0.62
CA ALA A 494 0.17 -4.63 0.63
C ALA A 494 -0.30 -3.32 1.27
N ARG A 495 -1.57 -2.92 1.05
CA ARG A 495 -2.15 -1.70 1.63
C ARG A 495 -2.25 -1.79 3.15
N PHE A 496 -2.65 -2.94 3.68
CA PHE A 496 -2.96 -3.09 5.12
C PHE A 496 -1.94 -3.91 5.92
N GLY A 497 -1.02 -4.63 5.26
CA GLY A 497 -0.10 -5.55 5.93
C GLY A 497 -0.79 -6.74 6.61
N CYS A 498 -1.96 -7.13 6.11
CA CYS A 498 -2.83 -8.16 6.68
C CYS A 498 -2.70 -9.50 5.93
N ALA A 499 -3.08 -10.60 6.57
CA ALA A 499 -3.25 -11.87 5.86
C ALA A 499 -4.61 -11.93 5.17
N VAL A 500 -4.66 -12.54 3.99
CA VAL A 500 -5.88 -12.71 3.19
C VAL A 500 -6.19 -14.19 3.04
N TYR A 501 -7.42 -14.58 3.34
CA TYR A 501 -7.86 -15.97 3.37
C TYR A 501 -9.06 -16.18 2.46
N VAL A 502 -8.87 -16.98 1.41
CA VAL A 502 -9.87 -17.16 0.36
C VAL A 502 -10.57 -18.50 0.53
N VAL A 503 -11.88 -18.49 0.72
CA VAL A 503 -12.67 -19.72 0.77
C VAL A 503 -13.11 -20.09 -0.63
N HIS A 504 -12.82 -21.31 -1.07
CA HIS A 504 -13.12 -21.74 -2.43
C HIS A 504 -13.60 -23.19 -2.51
N HIS A 505 -14.31 -23.50 -3.58
CA HIS A 505 -14.80 -24.84 -3.84
C HIS A 505 -13.73 -25.70 -4.51
N SER A 506 -13.76 -26.99 -4.23
CA SER A 506 -12.96 -27.98 -4.97
C SER A 506 -13.52 -28.20 -6.39
N GLY A 507 -12.69 -28.73 -7.28
CA GLY A 507 -13.12 -29.14 -8.62
C GLY A 507 -14.06 -30.34 -8.60
N LEU A 508 -14.92 -30.47 -9.62
CA LEU A 508 -15.85 -31.60 -9.76
C LEU A 508 -15.14 -32.95 -9.98
N GLN A 509 -14.01 -32.95 -10.69
CA GLN A 509 -13.25 -34.16 -11.03
C GLN A 509 -12.13 -34.47 -10.03
N ASP A 510 -11.62 -33.45 -9.34
CA ASP A 510 -10.52 -33.58 -8.39
C ASP A 510 -10.86 -32.81 -7.10
N ARG A 511 -11.21 -33.56 -6.07
CA ARG A 511 -11.59 -33.04 -4.74
C ARG A 511 -10.37 -32.55 -3.95
N GLY A 512 -9.16 -32.91 -4.38
CA GLY A 512 -7.89 -32.49 -3.77
C GLY A 512 -7.36 -31.16 -4.29
N ARG A 513 -8.13 -30.46 -5.14
CA ARG A 513 -7.69 -29.20 -5.74
C ARG A 513 -8.83 -28.18 -5.82
N GLY A 514 -8.49 -26.90 -5.65
CA GLY A 514 -9.41 -25.80 -5.90
C GLY A 514 -9.90 -25.77 -7.35
N ARG A 515 -11.17 -25.40 -7.53
CA ARG A 515 -11.78 -25.21 -8.86
C ARG A 515 -11.13 -24.04 -9.60
N GLY A 516 -11.15 -24.07 -10.93
CA GLY A 516 -10.65 -22.96 -11.76
C GLY A 516 -9.16 -23.00 -12.05
N SER A 517 -8.56 -21.84 -12.31
CA SER A 517 -7.17 -21.72 -12.78
C SER A 517 -6.13 -22.14 -11.73
N SER A 518 -5.03 -22.76 -12.18
CA SER A 518 -3.84 -23.04 -11.34
C SER A 518 -3.14 -21.77 -10.83
N VAL A 519 -3.44 -20.61 -11.41
CA VAL A 519 -2.86 -19.31 -11.02
C VAL A 519 -3.08 -19.05 -9.52
N LEU A 520 -4.28 -19.33 -8.99
CA LEU A 520 -4.57 -19.13 -7.58
C LEU A 520 -3.59 -19.95 -6.72
N ARG A 521 -3.54 -21.27 -6.93
CA ARG A 521 -2.66 -22.18 -6.18
C ARG A 521 -1.19 -21.78 -6.30
N ALA A 522 -0.75 -21.24 -7.44
CA ALA A 522 0.63 -20.77 -7.59
C ALA A 522 0.93 -19.55 -6.69
N ALA A 523 -0.03 -18.63 -6.56
CA ALA A 523 0.10 -17.41 -5.76
C ALA A 523 -0.01 -17.62 -4.24
N LEU A 524 -0.70 -18.67 -3.78
CA LEU A 524 -0.88 -18.93 -2.34
C LEU A 524 0.44 -19.22 -1.63
N ASP A 525 0.61 -18.66 -0.43
CA ASP A 525 1.64 -19.07 0.52
C ASP A 525 1.19 -20.35 1.26
N PHE A 526 -0.11 -20.48 1.58
CA PHE A 526 -0.72 -21.67 2.19
C PHE A 526 -1.98 -22.14 1.45
N GLU A 527 -2.12 -23.45 1.25
CA GLU A 527 -3.35 -24.08 0.74
C GLU A 527 -3.82 -25.13 1.76
N TYR A 528 -5.06 -24.97 2.22
CA TYR A 528 -5.73 -25.90 3.11
C TYR A 528 -6.89 -26.58 2.41
N ILE A 529 -7.05 -27.88 2.62
CA ILE A 529 -8.14 -28.69 2.09
C ILE A 529 -8.94 -29.23 3.26
N LEU A 530 -10.24 -28.91 3.28
CA LEU A 530 -11.21 -29.41 4.24
C LEU A 530 -12.08 -30.49 3.60
N THR A 531 -11.89 -31.73 4.02
CA THR A 531 -12.68 -32.88 3.60
C THR A 531 -13.70 -33.26 4.68
N ALA A 532 -14.82 -33.82 4.26
CA ALA A 532 -15.85 -34.35 5.16
C ALA A 532 -15.98 -35.86 4.93
N LYS A 533 -15.74 -36.67 5.97
CA LYS A 533 -15.93 -38.12 5.94
C LYS A 533 -16.51 -38.56 7.28
N ASP A 534 -17.56 -39.38 7.25
CA ASP A 534 -18.16 -40.00 8.44
C ASP A 534 -18.50 -39.02 9.57
N GLY A 535 -19.02 -37.84 9.23
CA GLY A 535 -19.37 -36.79 10.20
C GLY A 535 -18.20 -35.90 10.63
N VAL A 536 -16.95 -36.36 10.47
CA VAL A 536 -15.72 -35.63 10.80
C VAL A 536 -15.29 -34.72 9.65
N ARG A 537 -14.65 -33.60 9.97
CA ARG A 537 -14.04 -32.66 9.03
C ARG A 537 -12.54 -32.66 9.21
N VAL A 538 -11.78 -33.07 8.19
CA VAL A 538 -10.32 -33.11 8.26
C VAL A 538 -9.74 -31.95 7.47
N LEU A 539 -9.03 -31.07 8.16
CA LEU A 539 -8.26 -29.98 7.59
C LEU A 539 -6.83 -30.44 7.36
N SER A 540 -6.38 -30.41 6.11
CA SER A 540 -5.02 -30.79 5.71
C SER A 540 -4.35 -29.66 4.95
N CYS A 541 -3.05 -29.44 5.18
CA CYS A 541 -2.28 -28.46 4.43
C CYS A 541 -1.66 -29.12 3.19
N SER A 542 -2.13 -28.74 2.00
CA SER A 542 -1.64 -29.27 0.71
C SER A 542 -0.51 -28.44 0.10
N LYS A 543 -0.30 -27.21 0.59
CA LYS A 543 0.81 -26.34 0.19
C LYS A 543 1.24 -25.47 1.37
N SER A 544 2.53 -25.46 1.65
CA SER A 544 3.20 -24.44 2.45
C SER A 544 4.49 -24.04 1.73
N LYS A 545 4.76 -22.73 1.64
CA LYS A 545 5.85 -22.19 0.82
C LYS A 545 7.20 -22.22 1.53
N ASP A 546 7.25 -21.68 2.75
CA ASP A 546 8.48 -21.44 3.49
C ASP A 546 8.63 -22.36 4.72
N HIS A 547 7.64 -23.24 4.97
CA HIS A 547 7.57 -24.09 6.14
C HIS A 547 7.14 -25.53 5.80
N GLU A 548 7.39 -26.45 6.75
CA GLU A 548 6.83 -27.79 6.69
C GLU A 548 5.31 -27.70 6.88
N PRO A 549 4.50 -28.44 6.08
CA PRO A 549 3.06 -28.45 6.24
C PRO A 549 2.66 -28.87 7.67
N PRO A 550 1.78 -28.12 8.35
CA PRO A 550 1.31 -28.50 9.68
C PRO A 550 0.58 -29.84 9.64
N GLN A 551 0.57 -30.52 10.79
CA GLN A 551 -0.18 -31.76 10.93
C GLN A 551 -1.67 -31.52 10.67
N PRO A 552 -2.39 -32.49 10.04
CA PRO A 552 -3.81 -32.39 9.84
C PRO A 552 -4.57 -32.24 11.17
N LEU A 553 -5.67 -31.50 11.13
CA LEU A 553 -6.59 -31.33 12.25
C LEU A 553 -7.94 -31.96 11.90
N ALA A 554 -8.56 -32.66 12.85
CA ALA A 554 -9.90 -33.23 12.70
C ALA A 554 -10.90 -32.48 13.57
N PHE A 555 -12.09 -32.24 13.02
CA PHE A 555 -13.15 -31.51 13.69
C PHE A 555 -14.48 -32.23 13.62
N GLU A 556 -15.23 -32.19 14.71
CA GLU A 556 -16.64 -32.60 14.76
C GLU A 556 -17.54 -31.37 14.94
N PRO A 557 -18.64 -31.25 14.17
CA PRO A 557 -19.64 -30.23 14.41
C PRO A 557 -20.41 -30.51 15.70
N GLU A 558 -20.43 -29.54 16.62
CA GLU A 558 -21.27 -29.54 17.80
C GLU A 558 -22.40 -28.51 17.63
N GLU A 559 -23.65 -28.92 17.86
CA GLU A 559 -24.79 -28.02 17.82
C GLU A 559 -24.90 -27.21 19.13
N VAL A 560 -25.03 -25.89 19.00
CA VAL A 560 -25.07 -24.92 20.09
C VAL A 560 -26.28 -24.00 19.92
N GLY A 561 -27.03 -23.82 21.00
CA GLY A 561 -28.12 -22.86 21.10
C GLY A 561 -27.62 -21.42 21.00
N THR A 562 -28.25 -20.61 20.16
CA THR A 562 -27.88 -19.18 20.03
C THR A 562 -28.49 -18.31 21.13
N GLY A 563 -29.45 -18.84 21.89
CA GLY A 563 -30.30 -18.07 22.81
C GLY A 563 -31.28 -17.13 22.10
N TRP A 564 -31.37 -17.18 20.77
CA TRP A 564 -32.43 -16.53 20.00
C TRP A 564 -33.57 -17.51 19.76
N THR A 565 -34.78 -16.96 19.70
CA THR A 565 -36.00 -17.71 19.40
C THR A 565 -36.51 -17.27 18.05
N ASP A 566 -36.90 -18.21 17.20
CA ASP A 566 -37.53 -17.91 15.93
C ASP A 566 -38.93 -17.30 16.20
N PRO A 567 -39.24 -16.12 15.63
CA PRO A 567 -40.51 -15.46 15.89
C PRO A 567 -41.72 -16.19 15.28
N GLU A 568 -41.54 -17.12 14.34
CA GLU A 568 -42.63 -17.84 13.69
C GLU A 568 -43.02 -19.13 14.42
N ASP A 569 -42.05 -19.96 14.81
CA ASP A 569 -42.31 -21.27 15.43
C ASP A 569 -41.98 -21.34 16.93
N LEU A 570 -41.41 -20.26 17.49
CA LEU A 570 -41.00 -20.13 18.89
C LEU A 570 -39.94 -21.15 19.33
N GLN A 571 -39.24 -21.81 18.39
CA GLN A 571 -38.14 -22.71 18.70
C GLN A 571 -36.81 -21.95 18.87
N GLU A 572 -35.90 -22.53 19.64
CA GLU A 572 -34.57 -21.98 19.79
C GLU A 572 -33.79 -22.12 18.48
N ILE A 573 -33.24 -21.01 17.99
CA ILE A 573 -32.36 -21.02 16.82
C ILE A 573 -31.02 -21.63 17.26
N THR A 574 -30.62 -22.73 16.63
CA THR A 574 -29.32 -23.36 16.84
C THR A 574 -28.37 -23.14 15.66
N SER A 575 -27.06 -23.25 15.93
CA SER A 575 -26.03 -23.34 14.89
C SER A 575 -24.90 -24.25 15.34
N CYS A 576 -23.95 -24.52 14.47
CA CYS A 576 -22.84 -25.43 14.79
C CYS A 576 -21.55 -24.67 15.09
N VAL A 577 -20.76 -25.17 16.04
CA VAL A 577 -19.35 -24.84 16.23
C VAL A 577 -18.50 -26.07 15.92
N LEU A 578 -17.24 -25.87 15.53
CA LEU A 578 -16.32 -26.98 15.28
C LEU A 578 -15.54 -27.28 16.56
N ARG A 579 -15.46 -28.56 16.97
CA ARG A 579 -14.63 -29.02 18.08
C ARG A 579 -13.52 -29.90 17.56
N LEU A 580 -12.32 -29.70 18.09
CA LEU A 580 -11.18 -30.57 17.76
C LEU A 580 -11.48 -31.98 18.28
N THR A 581 -11.30 -32.97 17.42
CA THR A 581 -11.48 -34.40 17.73
C THR A 581 -10.23 -35.18 17.29
N ASP A 582 -10.18 -36.45 17.65
CA ASP A 582 -9.12 -37.35 17.18
C ASP A 582 -9.26 -37.60 15.67
N MET A 583 -8.14 -37.87 15.01
CA MET A 583 -8.16 -38.24 13.59
C MET A 583 -8.99 -39.51 13.41
N PRO A 584 -9.90 -39.57 12.41
CA PRO A 584 -10.65 -40.78 12.14
C PRO A 584 -9.66 -41.91 11.84
N GLU A 585 -9.87 -43.09 12.43
CA GLU A 585 -9.00 -44.24 12.13
C GLU A 585 -8.96 -44.43 10.61
N GLU A 586 -7.76 -44.42 10.03
CA GLU A 586 -7.60 -44.74 8.62
C GLU A 586 -8.23 -46.11 8.40
N ASP A 587 -9.20 -46.19 7.49
CA ASP A 587 -9.61 -47.45 6.87
C ASP A 587 -8.35 -48.07 6.24
N ARG A 588 -7.58 -48.85 7.02
CA ARG A 588 -6.49 -49.70 6.51
C ARG A 588 -7.02 -50.79 5.56
N ARG A 589 -8.31 -50.74 5.22
CA ARG A 589 -9.04 -51.64 4.34
C ARG A 589 -9.79 -50.87 3.26
N ALA A 590 -9.12 -49.99 2.52
CA ALA A 590 -9.48 -49.92 1.11
C ALA A 590 -9.10 -51.29 0.51
N GLU A 591 -10.04 -52.23 0.44
CA GLU A 591 -9.80 -53.53 -0.20
C GLU A 591 -9.15 -53.30 -1.57
N LEU A 592 -7.92 -53.78 -1.72
CA LEU A 592 -7.23 -53.77 -3.00
C LEU A 592 -8.12 -54.50 -4.01
N SER A 593 -8.62 -53.76 -4.99
CA SER A 593 -9.51 -54.27 -6.05
C SER A 593 -8.96 -53.95 -7.44
N GLY A 594 -9.36 -54.75 -8.43
CA GLY A 594 -8.95 -54.62 -9.83
C GLY A 594 -7.44 -54.77 -10.04
N ALA A 595 -6.88 -53.94 -10.93
CA ALA A 595 -5.47 -54.02 -11.35
C ALA A 595 -4.44 -53.93 -10.20
N LYS A 596 -4.80 -53.32 -9.07
CA LYS A 596 -3.92 -53.20 -7.89
C LYS A 596 -3.75 -54.54 -7.17
N ARG A 597 -4.85 -55.30 -7.04
CA ARG A 597 -4.84 -56.65 -6.46
C ARG A 597 -4.04 -57.59 -7.34
N VAL A 598 -4.35 -57.60 -8.64
CA VAL A 598 -3.64 -58.40 -9.65
C VAL A 598 -2.14 -58.13 -9.64
N ALA A 599 -1.72 -56.86 -9.57
CA ALA A 599 -0.30 -56.51 -9.51
C ALA A 599 0.37 -57.02 -8.22
N LEU A 600 -0.28 -56.92 -7.07
CA LEU A 600 0.30 -57.36 -5.80
C LEU A 600 0.39 -58.90 -5.73
N ASP A 601 -0.65 -59.60 -6.17
CA ASP A 601 -0.67 -61.07 -6.18
C ASP A 601 0.35 -61.61 -7.19
N ALA A 602 0.47 -60.98 -8.37
CA ALA A 602 1.52 -61.31 -9.34
C ALA A 602 2.94 -61.07 -8.81
N LEU A 603 3.14 -60.08 -7.93
CA LEU A 603 4.44 -59.88 -7.28
C LEU A 603 4.74 -61.01 -6.29
N ARG A 604 3.74 -61.41 -5.50
CA ARG A 604 3.86 -62.52 -4.53
C ARG A 604 4.21 -63.82 -5.23
N GLU A 605 3.46 -64.19 -6.25
CA GLU A 605 3.71 -65.39 -7.05
C GLU A 605 5.10 -65.37 -7.70
N ALA A 606 5.52 -64.23 -8.25
CA ALA A 606 6.85 -64.09 -8.84
C ALA A 606 7.97 -64.23 -7.80
N CYS A 607 7.79 -63.65 -6.61
CA CYS A 607 8.76 -63.77 -5.52
C CYS A 607 8.83 -65.20 -4.97
N GLU A 608 7.70 -65.88 -4.83
CA GLU A 608 7.63 -67.29 -4.41
C GLU A 608 8.30 -68.20 -5.43
N ALA A 609 8.03 -68.01 -6.72
CA ALA A 609 8.64 -68.80 -7.79
C ALA A 609 10.16 -68.59 -7.91
N ALA A 610 10.64 -67.37 -7.63
CA ALA A 610 12.06 -67.03 -7.66
C ALA A 610 12.81 -67.30 -6.35
N GLY A 611 12.09 -67.60 -5.25
CA GLY A 611 12.67 -67.77 -3.92
C GLY A 611 13.21 -66.47 -3.30
N GLY A 612 12.71 -65.30 -3.73
CA GLY A 612 13.19 -64.00 -3.26
C GLY A 612 12.68 -62.82 -4.10
N PRO A 613 13.14 -61.59 -3.80
CA PRO A 613 12.74 -60.38 -4.52
C PRO A 613 13.04 -60.47 -6.03
N VAL A 614 12.13 -59.97 -6.87
CA VAL A 614 12.22 -60.08 -8.34
C VAL A 614 12.45 -58.74 -9.01
N CYS A 615 13.06 -58.73 -10.20
CA CYS A 615 13.24 -57.47 -10.93
C CYS A 615 11.89 -56.94 -11.46
N SER A 616 11.84 -55.63 -11.76
CA SER A 616 10.60 -55.00 -12.25
C SER A 616 10.08 -55.64 -13.56
N ASP A 617 10.94 -56.22 -14.40
CA ASP A 617 10.53 -56.85 -15.65
C ASP A 617 9.88 -58.22 -15.42
N ASP A 618 10.32 -58.97 -14.41
CA ASP A 618 9.72 -60.25 -14.03
C ASP A 618 8.35 -60.03 -13.37
N TRP A 619 8.26 -59.03 -12.49
CA TRP A 619 6.99 -58.61 -11.92
C TRP A 619 5.99 -58.15 -12.99
N LYS A 620 6.46 -57.35 -13.97
CA LYS A 620 5.63 -56.90 -15.08
C LYS A 620 5.16 -58.05 -15.97
N ARG A 621 6.03 -59.05 -16.22
CA ARG A 621 5.66 -60.27 -16.97
C ARG A 621 4.59 -61.07 -16.23
N ALA A 622 4.74 -61.27 -14.92
CA ALA A 622 3.74 -61.94 -14.09
C ALA A 622 2.40 -61.18 -14.06
N ALA A 623 2.43 -59.86 -13.93
CA ALA A 623 1.21 -59.04 -13.94
C ALA A 623 0.47 -59.08 -15.29
N TYR A 624 1.19 -59.23 -16.40
CA TYR A 624 0.58 -59.39 -17.73
C TYR A 624 -0.01 -60.78 -17.94
N ALA A 625 0.61 -61.81 -17.38
CA ALA A 625 0.09 -63.18 -17.41
C ALA A 625 -1.22 -63.29 -16.60
N ASN A 626 -1.35 -62.52 -15.52
CA ASN A 626 -2.53 -62.47 -14.66
C ASN A 626 -3.60 -61.43 -15.12
N GLU A 627 -3.60 -61.05 -16.41
CA GLU A 627 -4.62 -60.19 -17.02
C GLU A 627 -4.89 -58.85 -16.28
N ILE A 628 -3.84 -58.11 -15.88
CA ILE A 628 -3.96 -56.81 -15.20
C ILE A 628 -4.84 -55.75 -15.92
N SER A 629 -5.15 -55.96 -17.20
CA SER A 629 -6.12 -55.17 -17.96
C SER A 629 -6.89 -56.04 -18.94
N SER A 630 -8.20 -55.79 -19.05
CA SER A 630 -9.12 -56.42 -20.01
C SER A 630 -8.89 -56.01 -21.47
N SER A 631 -7.95 -55.10 -21.74
CA SER A 631 -7.58 -54.68 -23.10
C SER A 631 -6.41 -55.51 -23.64
N GLU A 632 -6.50 -55.92 -24.91
CA GLU A 632 -5.38 -56.53 -25.65
C GLU A 632 -4.30 -55.52 -26.06
N ASN A 633 -4.53 -54.22 -25.87
CA ASN A 633 -3.58 -53.18 -26.22
C ASN A 633 -2.38 -53.14 -25.27
N ALA A 634 -1.18 -53.35 -25.81
CA ALA A 634 0.09 -53.35 -25.07
C ALA A 634 0.35 -52.03 -24.30
N ASN A 635 -0.08 -50.89 -24.83
CA ASN A 635 0.06 -49.59 -24.15
C ASN A 635 -0.89 -49.47 -22.95
N ALA A 636 -2.10 -50.03 -23.04
CA ALA A 636 -3.08 -50.02 -21.95
C ALA A 636 -2.60 -50.88 -20.76
N ARG A 637 -2.08 -52.09 -21.04
CA ARG A 637 -1.47 -52.97 -20.02
C ARG A 637 -0.28 -52.32 -19.32
N ARG A 638 0.59 -51.62 -20.08
CA ARG A 638 1.74 -50.89 -19.53
C ARG A 638 1.32 -49.76 -18.61
N GLN A 639 0.32 -48.98 -18.99
CA GLN A 639 -0.20 -47.90 -18.15
C GLN A 639 -0.90 -48.43 -16.89
N ALA A 640 -1.66 -49.54 -17.00
CA ALA A 640 -2.32 -50.18 -15.88
C ALA A 640 -1.32 -50.67 -14.83
N PHE A 641 -0.27 -51.39 -15.26
CA PHE A 641 0.80 -51.83 -14.37
C PHE A 641 1.54 -50.66 -13.71
N PHE A 642 1.90 -49.64 -14.47
CA PHE A 642 2.62 -48.48 -13.92
C PHE A 642 1.80 -47.72 -12.86
N LYS A 643 0.50 -47.53 -13.10
CA LYS A 643 -0.42 -46.90 -12.13
C LYS A 643 -0.60 -47.78 -10.88
N ALA A 644 -0.78 -49.09 -11.06
CA ALA A 644 -0.91 -50.04 -9.96
C ALA A 644 0.35 -50.06 -9.08
N ARG A 645 1.54 -50.20 -9.69
CA ARG A 645 2.84 -50.17 -8.99
C ARG A 645 3.00 -48.91 -8.15
N LYS A 646 2.82 -47.72 -8.76
CA LYS A 646 2.95 -46.45 -8.03
C LYS A 646 2.00 -46.35 -6.84
N THR A 647 0.78 -46.90 -6.98
CA THR A 647 -0.20 -46.88 -5.90
C THR A 647 0.19 -47.84 -4.78
N LEU A 648 0.67 -49.04 -5.10
CA LEU A 648 1.12 -50.03 -4.12
C LEU A 648 2.36 -49.55 -3.36
N GLU A 649 3.28 -48.87 -4.04
CA GLU A 649 4.48 -48.26 -3.48
C GLU A 649 4.12 -47.12 -2.52
N ALA A 650 3.23 -46.20 -2.95
CA ALA A 650 2.72 -45.12 -2.11
C ALA A 650 1.98 -45.65 -0.86
N ALA A 651 1.29 -46.78 -1.00
CA ALA A 651 0.60 -47.46 0.09
C ALA A 651 1.51 -48.33 0.97
N ARG A 652 2.83 -48.39 0.70
CA ARG A 652 3.83 -49.22 1.41
C ARG A 652 3.48 -50.71 1.46
N LEU A 653 2.80 -51.21 0.43
CA LEU A 653 2.46 -52.63 0.29
C LEU A 653 3.53 -53.44 -0.46
N VAL A 654 4.42 -52.73 -1.16
CA VAL A 654 5.57 -53.28 -1.89
C VAL A 654 6.78 -52.41 -1.59
N GLN A 655 7.96 -52.98 -1.68
CA GLN A 655 9.23 -52.29 -1.46
C GLN A 655 10.22 -52.59 -2.59
N GLU A 656 11.09 -51.62 -2.89
CA GLU A 656 12.22 -51.77 -3.81
C GLU A 656 13.53 -51.71 -3.00
N VAL A 657 14.39 -52.71 -3.19
CA VAL A 657 15.76 -52.74 -2.64
C VAL A 657 16.70 -53.14 -3.76
N ASP A 658 17.66 -52.26 -4.08
CA ASP A 658 18.68 -52.49 -5.12
C ASP A 658 18.12 -52.95 -6.49
N GLY A 659 16.95 -52.40 -6.89
CA GLY A 659 16.30 -52.72 -8.16
C GLY A 659 15.43 -53.99 -8.15
N LEU A 660 15.30 -54.65 -7.00
CA LEU A 660 14.45 -55.81 -6.79
C LEU A 660 13.23 -55.45 -5.94
N TRP A 661 12.09 -56.05 -6.29
CA TRP A 661 10.78 -55.76 -5.72
C TRP A 661 10.29 -56.95 -4.89
N SER A 662 9.72 -56.67 -3.72
CA SER A 662 9.05 -57.67 -2.89
C SER A 662 7.80 -57.09 -2.24
N PRO A 663 6.80 -57.92 -1.88
CA PRO A 663 5.71 -57.48 -1.02
C PRO A 663 6.27 -57.13 0.37
N VAL A 664 5.64 -56.16 1.05
CA VAL A 664 5.91 -55.88 2.45
C VAL A 664 5.02 -56.83 3.27
N GLU A 665 5.61 -57.88 3.85
CA GLU A 665 4.88 -58.72 4.80
C GLU A 665 4.60 -57.91 6.06
N SER A 666 3.37 -58.02 6.58
CA SER A 666 2.96 -57.35 7.82
C SER A 666 3.98 -57.65 8.92
N VAL A 667 4.59 -56.61 9.47
CA VAL A 667 5.58 -56.70 10.54
C VAL A 667 4.94 -57.37 11.77
N THR A 668 5.15 -58.68 11.89
CA THR A 668 5.21 -59.37 13.17
C THR A 668 6.55 -60.09 13.23
N SER A 669 7.43 -59.57 14.08
CA SER A 669 8.70 -60.11 14.57
C SER A 669 9.79 -60.46 13.55
N VAL A 670 10.83 -59.60 13.44
CA VAL A 670 12.24 -60.03 13.53
C VAL A 670 13.07 -58.94 14.21
N THR A 671 13.71 -59.35 15.30
CA THR A 671 14.71 -58.62 16.07
C THR A 671 16.04 -58.47 15.32
N ASN A 672 16.58 -57.24 15.39
CA ASN A 672 17.96 -56.86 15.67
C ASN A 672 19.12 -57.45 14.81
N ARG A 673 19.87 -56.55 14.15
CA ARG A 673 21.34 -56.58 14.08
C ARG A 673 21.84 -55.21 13.63
N TYR A 674 22.24 -54.36 14.57
CA TYR A 674 23.53 -53.65 14.52
C TYR A 674 23.89 -53.22 15.94
N GLN A 675 25.09 -53.60 16.36
CA GLN A 675 25.67 -53.35 17.68
C GLN A 675 25.88 -51.85 17.92
N VAL A 676 25.35 -51.36 19.03
CA VAL A 676 25.76 -50.09 19.64
C VAL A 676 26.97 -50.38 20.53
N THR A 677 28.11 -49.77 20.22
CA THR A 677 29.23 -49.65 21.16
C THR A 677 29.08 -48.31 21.91
N PRO A 678 29.16 -48.26 23.25
CA PRO A 678 28.98 -47.01 23.99
C PRO A 678 30.25 -46.16 23.96
N GLY A 679 30.16 -44.96 23.38
CA GLY A 679 31.22 -43.96 23.31
C GLY A 679 30.88 -42.69 24.10
N THR A 680 31.65 -42.50 25.16
CA THR A 680 31.89 -41.32 26.03
C THR A 680 31.40 -39.93 25.61
N LYS A 681 30.91 -39.21 26.64
CA LYS A 681 30.58 -37.77 26.74
C LYS A 681 31.52 -36.83 25.97
N GLY A 682 30.95 -35.86 25.25
CA GLY A 682 31.59 -34.56 24.96
C GLY A 682 31.41 -34.02 23.54
N LYS A 683 30.58 -32.96 23.41
CA LYS A 683 30.58 -31.87 22.39
C LYS A 683 31.16 -32.16 20.99
N ALA A 684 30.29 -32.21 19.97
CA ALA A 684 30.31 -31.43 18.71
C ALA A 684 29.44 -32.12 17.63
N LEU A 685 28.57 -31.36 16.95
CA LEU A 685 27.86 -31.81 15.74
C LEU A 685 28.83 -31.88 14.54
N PRO A 686 28.70 -32.87 13.64
CA PRO A 686 29.57 -32.99 12.47
C PRO A 686 29.20 -32.00 11.36
N THR A 687 30.20 -31.29 10.84
CA THR A 687 30.10 -30.44 9.65
C THR A 687 30.22 -31.28 8.38
N VAL A 688 29.27 -31.16 7.46
CA VAL A 688 29.33 -31.75 6.12
C VAL A 688 30.05 -30.76 5.19
N THR A 689 31.07 -31.20 4.46
CA THR A 689 31.69 -30.42 3.37
C THR A 689 31.62 -31.21 2.06
N PRO A 690 31.17 -30.61 0.94
CA PRO A 690 31.08 -31.29 -0.35
C PRO A 690 32.43 -31.33 -1.09
N LEU A 691 32.68 -32.45 -1.78
CA LEU A 691 33.77 -32.63 -2.72
C LEU A 691 33.42 -31.97 -4.07
N PHE A 692 34.17 -30.95 -4.49
CA PHE A 692 34.22 -30.49 -5.88
C PHE A 692 35.63 -30.71 -6.47
N ARG A 693 35.66 -31.34 -7.65
CA ARG A 693 36.85 -31.56 -8.48
C ARG A 693 37.14 -30.33 -9.36
N GLY A 694 38.39 -29.85 -9.29
CA GLY A 694 39.23 -29.42 -10.42
C GLY A 694 38.92 -28.11 -11.15
N GLY A 695 39.88 -27.16 -11.13
CA GLY A 695 40.00 -26.13 -12.17
C GLY A 695 40.70 -24.82 -11.78
N ASN A 696 42.01 -24.78 -11.99
CA ASN A 696 42.91 -23.62 -12.21
C ASN A 696 43.16 -22.55 -11.12
N MET A 697 44.46 -22.42 -10.83
CA MET A 697 45.11 -21.42 -10.00
C MET A 697 45.05 -20.01 -10.60
N VAL A 698 44.64 -19.03 -9.80
CA VAL A 698 45.18 -17.66 -9.81
C VAL A 698 45.31 -17.21 -8.35
N THR A 699 46.52 -16.93 -7.91
CA THR A 699 46.88 -16.45 -6.56
C THR A 699 46.47 -15.00 -6.31
N PRO A 700 46.00 -14.65 -5.09
CA PRO A 700 46.14 -13.31 -4.54
C PRO A 700 46.89 -13.29 -3.18
N PRO A 701 47.30 -12.10 -2.68
CA PRO A 701 48.47 -11.95 -1.82
C PRO A 701 48.21 -12.04 -0.31
N ARG A 702 49.33 -12.21 0.40
CA ARG A 702 49.54 -12.32 1.86
C ARG A 702 48.64 -11.44 2.73
N THR A 703 47.96 -12.08 3.68
CA THR A 703 47.37 -11.47 4.87
C THR A 703 48.45 -11.12 5.90
N VAL A 704 48.47 -9.84 6.31
CA VAL A 704 49.22 -9.32 7.45
C VAL A 704 48.32 -9.42 8.68
N THR A 705 48.77 -10.12 9.72
CA THR A 705 48.18 -10.11 11.07
C THR A 705 48.75 -8.95 11.88
N PRO A 706 47.94 -8.19 12.65
CA PRO A 706 48.46 -7.34 13.71
C PRO A 706 48.47 -8.10 15.04
N ARG A 707 49.63 -8.04 15.71
CA ARG A 707 49.85 -8.46 17.10
C ARG A 707 49.08 -7.57 18.07
N ALA A 708 48.57 -8.16 19.13
CA ALA A 708 48.14 -7.49 20.33
C ALA A 708 49.27 -7.56 21.36
N ASP A 709 49.83 -6.41 21.72
CA ASP A 709 50.61 -6.21 22.95
C ASP A 709 49.89 -5.11 23.75
N GLY A 710 49.52 -5.44 25.00
CA GLY A 710 49.10 -4.46 26.00
C GLY A 710 50.30 -3.68 26.55
N PRO A 711 50.07 -2.72 27.46
CA PRO A 711 50.22 -3.11 28.87
C PRO A 711 49.28 -2.40 29.88
N GLU A 712 49.17 -3.04 31.06
CA GLU A 712 48.95 -2.49 32.42
C GLU A 712 47.60 -1.82 32.71
N GLY A 713 46.84 -2.14 33.78
CA GLY A 713 47.16 -2.77 35.06
C GLY A 713 46.68 -1.86 36.19
N LYS A 714 45.64 -2.29 36.94
CA LYS A 714 45.27 -1.95 38.35
C LYS A 714 43.85 -2.47 38.63
N GLU A 715 43.72 -3.64 39.26
CA GLU A 715 43.58 -3.87 40.72
C GLU A 715 42.18 -3.52 41.25
N LEU A 716 41.40 -4.57 41.62
CA LEU A 716 40.89 -4.88 42.97
C LEU A 716 39.73 -3.96 43.40
N GLU A 717 38.61 -4.36 43.98
CA GLU A 717 38.13 -5.57 44.62
C GLU A 717 36.61 -5.34 44.85
N ASN A 718 35.84 -6.41 44.91
CA ASN A 718 34.44 -6.39 45.36
C ASN A 718 34.40 -6.66 46.87
N PRO A 719 33.61 -5.93 47.66
CA PRO A 719 33.04 -6.55 48.85
C PRO A 719 31.56 -6.21 49.14
N PHE A 720 30.82 -7.27 49.49
CA PHE A 720 29.72 -7.38 50.47
C PHE A 720 28.40 -6.61 50.20
N GLU A 721 27.28 -7.31 49.98
CA GLU A 721 26.36 -7.96 50.95
C GLU A 721 25.25 -7.03 51.47
N GLU A 722 24.05 -7.62 51.50
CA GLU A 722 22.79 -7.28 52.15
C GLU A 722 22.79 -6.15 53.19
N VAL A 723 21.77 -5.28 53.16
CA VAL A 723 20.76 -5.13 54.25
C VAL A 723 19.51 -4.38 53.74
N SER A 724 18.40 -5.10 53.85
CA SER A 724 17.02 -4.72 54.24
C SER A 724 16.55 -3.25 54.40
N ARG A 725 15.27 -3.08 54.00
CA ARG A 725 14.22 -2.16 54.49
C ARG A 725 14.19 -0.71 53.99
N GLY A 726 13.03 -0.36 53.41
CA GLY A 726 12.57 0.97 53.04
C GLY A 726 11.44 0.86 52.05
#